data_AF-A0A660PVG6-F1
#
_entry.id   AF-A0A660PVG6-F1
#
_cell.length_a   1.000
_cell.length_b   1.000
_cell.length_c   1.000
_cell.angle_alpha   90.00
_cell.angle_beta   90.00
_cell.angle_gamma   90.00
#
_symmetry.space_group_name_H-M   'P 1'
#
loop_
_entity.id
_entity.type
_entity.pdbx_description
1 polymer ?
#
loop_
_entity_poly.entity_id
_entity_poly.type
_entity_poly.pdbx_seq_one_letter_code
_entity_poly.pdbx_strand_id
1 'polypeptide(L)'
;MSDGSACLGDNNSNGIDDLCEPPWDCNTNPPPDKTGGGSELWESLNNDCNEAEYAACEYAYCGSIISTADVDWWEIDLPSGGPEDCYCLHIRVLGDDTPAQIAYGGGLDTYLEVYADDCTTLLFSNDDNNGVFPDAVGTDSQYDCEDTDNCYPAGTTLYVKISQQNSTVGPYLLVFNCYSCECPDPDSDGDGIPDASDNCPNTYNPLQEDADLDLVGDSCDNCINTINADQADADSDDVGDVCDNCSNDANTNQADYDSDTIGDVCDNCPNDANTSQTNSDTDTLGDACDNCPTVDNEDQADNDGDGAGDVCDTDDDDDGVPDVTDNCPFIDNPGQEDNDGDGYGDVCDDDDDNDGILDGVDNCQFTANADQIDTDGDGEGNACDTDDDGDGILDDGDGSGTEGDNPCTGGSTASCDDNCPLVYNPGQEDADSDGIGDACEGDSDGDGVDDAVDNCPDVYNPGQADGDSDGVGDACDNCPTISNSDQANSDSDSYGDACDNCPTVVNEDQDDTDSDGAGDACDTDDDGDGVPDGTDNCPLIDNPGQEDNDSDGQGDACDDDDDNDGINDGVDHCQFIAKPDQADNDTDGSGAVCDTDDDNDGILDDGDDSGTEGDNPCTGGATVNCDDNCPLVDNPGQEDADSDGIGDDCEDDADGDGVDDTVDNCPYNYNPGQQDFDSDGVGDVCDNCPAAGNSDQADVDGDGFGNVCDNCPTDYNPTQTDTDSDSDGDACDTDDDGDGVDDVDDNCPLTPNADQADVDNDNVGDVCDNCPTDFNPGQEDADDDGVGDVCDNDEDGDGVDNDVDNCPETYNPGQADGDGDGVGDVCDNCVSDYNPNQADRDHDGVGDACDADDDNDGILDVDDNCPETYNPDQTDTDSDGMGDACDPDDDNDGVLDDGDHNGVIGDNPCTGGQTANCDDNCPLVDNPDQADSDGNGVGDACESSTCCIPPSVGDLDQGGGPLGFNYDGADLSLMINGLFIDPLNGWNGICLDEADVDFSSTRPVTDPMKVDGADLSILIDALFINPLHFLPDCDGTPNWTP
;
A
#
# COMPACT_ATOMS: atom_id res chain seq x y z
N MET A 1 6.06 -23.68 24.54
CA MET A 1 6.36 -24.75 25.55
C MET A 1 6.45 -24.09 26.91
N SER A 2 5.80 -24.67 27.95
CA SER A 2 5.81 -24.33 29.40
C SER A 2 5.31 -22.92 29.77
N ASP A 3 4.59 -22.61 30.85
CA ASP A 3 4.12 -23.26 32.10
C ASP A 3 2.95 -22.35 32.58
N GLY A 4 1.83 -22.81 33.13
CA GLY A 4 1.71 -22.88 34.60
C GLY A 4 0.54 -22.03 35.14
N SER A 5 -0.53 -22.71 35.58
CA SER A 5 -1.72 -22.19 36.26
C SER A 5 -1.47 -21.39 37.55
N ALA A 6 -2.31 -20.39 37.83
CA ALA A 6 -2.53 -19.83 39.17
C ALA A 6 -4.01 -19.44 39.38
N CYS A 7 -4.69 -20.16 40.27
CA CYS A 7 -5.95 -19.74 40.90
C CYS A 7 -5.62 -18.82 42.09
N LEU A 8 -6.21 -17.62 42.14
CA LEU A 8 -6.26 -16.79 43.33
C LEU A 8 -7.61 -16.97 44.04
N GLY A 9 -7.57 -17.06 45.36
CA GLY A 9 -8.74 -17.33 46.18
C GLY A 9 -9.24 -16.08 46.89
N ASP A 10 -10.49 -16.15 47.35
CA ASP A 10 -10.93 -15.31 48.45
C ASP A 10 -11.73 -16.06 49.53
N ASN A 11 -11.57 -15.56 50.75
CA ASN A 11 -11.97 -16.18 52.00
C ASN A 11 -13.40 -15.80 52.39
N ASN A 12 -14.33 -16.75 52.39
CA ASN A 12 -15.40 -16.75 53.39
C ASN A 12 -15.96 -18.15 53.72
N SER A 13 -15.36 -18.76 54.74
CA SER A 13 -16.02 -19.42 55.87
C SER A 13 -17.43 -20.03 55.67
N ASN A 14 -17.53 -21.21 55.04
CA ASN A 14 -18.26 -22.39 55.57
C ASN A 14 -18.23 -23.58 54.60
N GLY A 15 -17.34 -24.54 54.87
CA GLY A 15 -17.67 -25.96 54.77
C GLY A 15 -17.49 -26.67 53.42
N ILE A 16 -16.55 -27.61 53.46
CA ILE A 16 -16.34 -28.76 52.56
C ILE A 16 -15.47 -28.46 51.33
N ASP A 17 -14.35 -29.17 51.32
CA ASP A 17 -13.29 -29.26 50.33
C ASP A 17 -13.69 -30.35 49.33
N ASP A 18 -13.80 -30.00 48.04
CA ASP A 18 -13.48 -30.89 46.92
C ASP A 18 -13.16 -30.04 45.67
N LEU A 19 -11.87 -29.91 45.38
CA LEU A 19 -11.33 -29.37 44.13
C LEU A 19 -11.16 -30.50 43.10
N CYS A 20 -11.48 -30.16 41.84
CA CYS A 20 -11.02 -30.75 40.57
C CYS A 20 -11.55 -32.14 40.16
N GLU A 21 -12.69 -32.16 39.45
CA GLU A 21 -13.01 -33.17 38.43
C GLU A 21 -13.20 -32.46 37.06
N PRO A 22 -12.79 -33.07 35.93
CA PRO A 22 -13.03 -32.50 34.59
C PRO A 22 -14.54 -32.43 34.26
N PRO A 23 -14.98 -31.65 33.25
CA PRO A 23 -16.37 -31.70 32.79
C PRO A 23 -16.71 -33.15 32.39
N TRP A 24 -17.79 -33.67 32.98
CA TRP A 24 -18.08 -35.10 33.04
C TRP A 24 -18.87 -35.55 31.79
N ASP A 25 -18.25 -36.32 30.89
CA ASP A 25 -18.88 -36.83 29.66
C ASP A 25 -19.72 -38.10 29.90
N CYS A 26 -21.02 -38.05 29.56
CA CYS A 26 -21.97 -39.17 29.71
C CYS A 26 -21.67 -40.38 28.79
N ASN A 27 -20.89 -40.21 27.71
CA ASN A 27 -20.53 -41.27 26.78
C ASN A 27 -19.40 -42.19 27.29
N THR A 28 -18.62 -41.76 28.29
CA THR A 28 -17.42 -42.51 28.74
C THR A 28 -17.62 -43.38 29.98
N ASN A 29 -18.77 -43.36 30.67
CA ASN A 29 -19.02 -44.23 31.84
C ASN A 29 -20.52 -44.62 32.11
N PRO A 30 -21.12 -45.60 31.40
CA PRO A 30 -22.43 -46.13 31.78
C PRO A 30 -22.35 -47.43 32.63
N PRO A 31 -23.26 -47.65 33.62
CA PRO A 31 -23.47 -48.95 34.24
C PRO A 31 -23.99 -50.00 33.23
N PRO A 32 -23.75 -51.31 33.43
CA PRO A 32 -23.89 -52.33 32.38
C PRO A 32 -25.32 -52.80 32.02
N ASP A 33 -26.40 -52.15 32.48
CA ASP A 33 -27.78 -52.63 32.27
C ASP A 33 -28.75 -51.50 31.88
N LYS A 34 -28.73 -51.05 30.61
CA LYS A 34 -29.87 -50.31 30.01
C LYS A 34 -31.01 -51.31 29.76
N THR A 35 -31.85 -51.57 30.77
CA THR A 35 -33.08 -52.38 30.64
C THR A 35 -34.33 -51.55 30.92
N GLY A 36 -35.10 -51.22 29.87
CA GLY A 36 -36.43 -50.62 30.00
C GLY A 36 -37.04 -50.06 28.71
N GLY A 37 -37.22 -50.86 27.66
CA GLY A 37 -37.91 -50.44 26.42
C GLY A 37 -39.44 -50.59 26.45
N GLY A 38 -40.11 -50.22 25.35
CA GLY A 38 -41.51 -50.58 25.13
C GLY A 38 -42.05 -50.41 23.70
N SER A 39 -41.88 -51.42 22.83
CA SER A 39 -42.81 -51.66 21.71
C SER A 39 -43.96 -52.59 22.15
N GLU A 40 -45.20 -52.13 21.94
CA GLU A 40 -46.52 -52.81 21.88
C GLU A 40 -46.93 -53.88 22.93
N LEU A 41 -48.03 -53.58 23.65
CA LEU A 41 -49.31 -54.32 23.72
C LEU A 41 -50.00 -54.18 25.09
N TRP A 42 -51.08 -53.39 25.22
CA TRP A 42 -52.41 -53.90 25.61
C TRP A 42 -53.51 -52.82 25.70
N GLU A 43 -54.61 -53.11 24.99
CA GLU A 43 -55.95 -52.58 25.23
C GLU A 43 -56.43 -52.87 26.67
N SER A 44 -57.22 -51.94 27.23
CA SER A 44 -58.13 -52.10 28.38
C SER A 44 -57.52 -52.08 29.81
N LEU A 45 -57.34 -50.86 30.35
CA LEU A 45 -57.89 -50.41 31.65
C LEU A 45 -57.35 -49.02 32.03
N ASN A 46 -57.76 -47.97 31.29
CA ASN A 46 -58.16 -46.73 31.93
C ASN A 46 -59.25 -46.05 31.08
N ASN A 47 -60.45 -46.62 31.17
CA ASN A 47 -61.68 -46.04 30.66
C ASN A 47 -62.41 -45.37 31.84
N ASP A 48 -61.85 -44.24 32.30
CA ASP A 48 -62.59 -43.24 33.06
C ASP A 48 -62.10 -41.84 32.63
N CYS A 49 -62.40 -41.50 31.37
CA CYS A 49 -62.60 -40.11 30.93
C CYS A 49 -63.98 -40.06 30.27
N ASN A 50 -65.02 -40.14 31.10
CA ASN A 50 -66.40 -39.94 30.67
C ASN A 50 -66.78 -38.47 30.87
N GLU A 51 -67.36 -37.88 29.82
CA GLU A 51 -68.00 -36.56 29.74
C GLU A 51 -68.49 -35.99 31.09
N ALA A 52 -67.72 -35.09 31.69
CA ALA A 52 -68.20 -33.88 32.38
C ALA A 52 -67.01 -33.03 32.87
N GLU A 53 -66.85 -31.86 32.24
CA GLU A 53 -65.92 -30.77 32.55
C GLU A 53 -64.44 -31.01 32.13
N TYR A 54 -63.89 -29.97 31.48
CA TYR A 54 -62.60 -29.80 30.78
C TYR A 54 -61.35 -30.60 31.26
N ALA A 55 -60.47 -30.92 30.29
CA ALA A 55 -59.05 -31.34 30.35
C ALA A 55 -58.70 -32.79 30.76
N ALA A 56 -57.60 -33.33 30.21
CA ALA A 56 -56.85 -34.55 30.60
C ALA A 56 -56.96 -35.85 29.76
N CYS A 57 -56.71 -35.79 28.44
CA CYS A 57 -56.07 -36.88 27.66
C CYS A 57 -55.19 -36.28 26.56
N GLU A 58 -54.18 -35.50 26.95
CA GLU A 58 -53.40 -34.62 26.06
C GLU A 58 -51.91 -35.03 26.01
N TYR A 59 -51.57 -36.27 26.42
CA TYR A 59 -50.20 -36.64 26.77
C TYR A 59 -49.71 -37.86 25.98
N ALA A 60 -48.62 -37.72 25.23
CA ALA A 60 -47.86 -38.86 24.72
C ALA A 60 -46.93 -39.38 25.83
N TYR A 61 -46.91 -40.68 26.09
CA TYR A 61 -46.04 -41.27 27.12
C TYR A 61 -44.64 -41.51 26.53
N CYS A 62 -43.62 -40.89 27.10
CA CYS A 62 -42.26 -40.94 26.59
C CYS A 62 -41.35 -41.85 27.41
N GLY A 63 -41.70 -42.15 28.66
CA GLY A 63 -40.99 -43.15 29.44
C GLY A 63 -41.33 -43.14 30.92
N SER A 64 -40.75 -44.09 31.65
CA SER A 64 -40.73 -44.03 33.11
C SER A 64 -39.44 -44.60 33.67
N ILE A 65 -38.94 -43.98 34.73
CA ILE A 65 -37.71 -44.37 35.41
C ILE A 65 -38.04 -44.90 36.81
N ILE A 66 -37.45 -46.03 37.18
CA ILE A 66 -37.43 -46.52 38.56
C ILE A 66 -35.98 -46.49 39.04
N SER A 67 -35.63 -45.48 39.83
CA SER A 67 -34.28 -45.37 40.41
C SER A 67 -34.14 -46.21 41.68
N THR A 68 -32.98 -46.86 41.84
CA THR A 68 -32.68 -47.70 43.02
C THR A 68 -31.27 -47.52 43.59
N ALA A 69 -30.46 -46.61 43.04
CA ALA A 69 -29.10 -46.31 43.48
C ALA A 69 -28.90 -44.81 43.78
N ASP A 70 -27.75 -44.47 44.39
CA ASP A 70 -27.45 -43.11 44.85
C ASP A 70 -27.23 -42.10 43.70
N VAL A 71 -26.84 -42.55 42.50
CA VAL A 71 -26.84 -41.76 41.25
C VAL A 71 -27.21 -42.67 40.09
N ASP A 72 -28.23 -42.31 39.29
CA ASP A 72 -28.72 -43.08 38.13
C ASP A 72 -28.91 -42.18 36.90
N TRP A 73 -28.48 -42.63 35.71
CA TRP A 73 -28.62 -41.94 34.42
C TRP A 73 -29.55 -42.68 33.46
N TRP A 74 -30.32 -41.93 32.69
CA TRP A 74 -31.31 -42.44 31.76
C TRP A 74 -31.33 -41.64 30.46
N GLU A 75 -31.72 -42.31 29.39
CA GLU A 75 -31.87 -41.76 28.04
C GLU A 75 -33.36 -41.77 27.72
N ILE A 76 -33.87 -40.66 27.21
CA ILE A 76 -35.26 -40.48 26.83
C ILE A 76 -35.29 -40.00 25.38
N ASP A 77 -35.82 -40.83 24.50
CA ASP A 77 -36.05 -40.45 23.12
C ASP A 77 -37.44 -39.81 23.00
N LEU A 78 -37.50 -38.61 22.45
CA LEU A 78 -38.77 -37.97 22.12
C LEU A 78 -39.45 -38.72 20.95
N PRO A 79 -40.80 -38.63 20.82
CA PRO A 79 -41.53 -39.32 19.76
C PRO A 79 -40.98 -38.97 18.37
N SER A 80 -40.97 -39.95 17.46
CA SER A 80 -40.64 -39.71 16.06
C SER A 80 -41.81 -39.03 15.34
N GLY A 81 -41.50 -38.02 14.53
CA GLY A 81 -42.46 -37.16 13.81
C GLY A 81 -41.91 -36.71 12.45
N GLY A 82 -42.61 -35.81 11.79
CA GLY A 82 -42.10 -35.05 10.64
C GLY A 82 -41.07 -33.99 11.06
N PRO A 83 -40.39 -33.34 10.10
CA PRO A 83 -39.36 -32.34 10.38
C PRO A 83 -39.89 -31.10 11.14
N GLU A 84 -41.18 -30.81 11.00
CA GLU A 84 -41.90 -29.70 11.66
C GLU A 84 -42.49 -30.07 13.04
N ASP A 85 -42.34 -31.32 13.50
CA ASP A 85 -42.94 -31.75 14.76
C ASP A 85 -41.96 -31.47 15.91
N CYS A 86 -42.30 -30.58 16.85
CA CYS A 86 -41.53 -30.35 18.09
C CYS A 86 -42.28 -30.83 19.34
N TYR A 87 -41.51 -31.23 20.37
CA TYR A 87 -42.03 -31.73 21.64
C TYR A 87 -41.27 -31.15 22.85
N CYS A 88 -42.01 -30.75 23.88
CA CYS A 88 -41.50 -30.41 25.21
C CYS A 88 -41.72 -31.57 26.19
N LEU A 89 -40.85 -31.68 27.21
CA LEU A 89 -40.85 -32.77 28.20
C LEU A 89 -41.54 -32.35 29.50
N HIS A 90 -42.44 -33.19 30.00
CA HIS A 90 -43.16 -32.96 31.25
C HIS A 90 -42.98 -34.14 32.22
N ILE A 91 -42.53 -33.84 33.44
CA ILE A 91 -42.05 -34.84 34.40
C ILE A 91 -43.00 -34.93 35.61
N ARG A 92 -43.52 -36.14 35.89
CA ARG A 92 -44.32 -36.42 37.10
C ARG A 92 -43.63 -37.42 38.03
N VAL A 93 -43.60 -37.13 39.32
CA VAL A 93 -43.07 -38.05 40.35
C VAL A 93 -44.20 -38.82 41.04
N LEU A 94 -44.19 -40.15 40.96
CA LEU A 94 -45.15 -41.04 41.62
C LEU A 94 -44.45 -41.88 42.70
N GLY A 95 -44.71 -41.57 43.97
CA GLY A 95 -44.24 -42.37 45.11
C GLY A 95 -45.08 -43.63 45.35
N ASP A 96 -44.47 -44.72 45.82
CA ASP A 96 -45.18 -45.93 46.26
C ASP A 96 -46.04 -45.63 47.51
N ASP A 97 -47.34 -45.48 47.32
CA ASP A 97 -48.38 -45.39 48.36
C ASP A 97 -48.47 -46.70 49.17
N THR A 98 -47.46 -47.01 49.97
CA THR A 98 -47.59 -47.95 51.09
C THR A 98 -47.86 -47.19 52.38
N PRO A 99 -49.05 -47.35 53.01
CA PRO A 99 -49.42 -46.58 54.18
C PRO A 99 -48.76 -47.13 55.45
N ALA A 100 -47.48 -46.85 55.66
CA ALA A 100 -46.80 -47.00 56.96
C ALA A 100 -45.41 -46.35 57.05
N GLN A 101 -45.30 -45.01 57.01
CA GLN A 101 -44.27 -44.29 57.79
C GLN A 101 -44.59 -42.79 57.85
N ILE A 102 -45.06 -42.34 59.01
CA ILE A 102 -45.13 -40.92 59.38
C ILE A 102 -43.94 -40.68 60.31
N ALA A 103 -42.94 -39.88 59.89
CA ALA A 103 -42.02 -39.20 60.79
C ALA A 103 -41.11 -38.17 60.09
N TYR A 104 -41.33 -36.90 60.45
CA TYR A 104 -40.34 -35.81 60.58
C TYR A 104 -39.65 -35.24 59.32
N GLY A 105 -40.26 -34.19 58.76
CA GLY A 105 -39.62 -32.89 58.47
C GLY A 105 -38.22 -32.86 57.86
N GLY A 106 -38.08 -33.41 56.66
CA GLY A 106 -37.02 -33.13 55.68
C GLY A 106 -37.62 -33.41 54.31
N GLY A 107 -37.42 -32.52 53.34
CA GLY A 107 -37.87 -32.71 51.95
C GLY A 107 -37.21 -33.95 51.33
N LEU A 108 -37.77 -34.41 50.22
CA LEU A 108 -37.08 -35.37 49.36
C LEU A 108 -35.96 -34.60 48.64
N ASP A 109 -34.73 -34.65 49.15
CA ASP A 109 -33.56 -34.06 48.47
C ASP A 109 -33.10 -35.00 47.34
N THR A 110 -33.87 -35.05 46.25
CA THR A 110 -33.49 -35.69 44.98
C THR A 110 -33.14 -34.61 43.97
N TYR A 111 -31.89 -34.62 43.49
CA TYR A 111 -31.39 -33.71 42.48
C TYR A 111 -31.67 -34.31 41.10
N LEU A 112 -32.35 -33.57 40.23
CA LEU A 112 -32.74 -33.96 38.87
C LEU A 112 -32.12 -32.97 37.89
N GLU A 113 -31.30 -33.47 36.97
CA GLU A 113 -30.71 -32.71 35.86
C GLU A 113 -31.16 -33.31 34.54
N VAL A 114 -31.50 -32.46 33.57
CA VAL A 114 -31.77 -32.84 32.18
C VAL A 114 -30.75 -32.14 31.29
N TYR A 115 -30.14 -32.90 30.41
CA TYR A 115 -29.12 -32.44 29.46
C TYR A 115 -29.57 -32.69 28.03
N ALA A 116 -29.07 -31.85 27.12
CA ALA A 116 -29.20 -32.04 25.67
C ALA A 116 -28.45 -33.29 25.21
N ASP A 117 -28.60 -33.65 23.93
CA ASP A 117 -27.96 -34.82 23.34
C ASP A 117 -26.42 -34.73 23.32
N ASP A 118 -25.88 -33.51 23.30
CA ASP A 118 -24.45 -33.21 23.45
C ASP A 118 -23.85 -33.60 24.82
N CYS A 119 -24.70 -33.92 25.80
CA CYS A 119 -24.35 -34.32 27.17
C CYS A 119 -23.60 -33.26 28.01
N THR A 120 -23.49 -32.03 27.52
CA THR A 120 -22.79 -30.92 28.21
C THR A 120 -23.72 -29.76 28.53
N THR A 121 -24.71 -29.52 27.67
CA THR A 121 -25.65 -28.43 27.83
C THR A 121 -26.70 -28.82 28.86
N LEU A 122 -26.66 -28.17 30.03
CA LEU A 122 -27.63 -28.36 31.11
C LEU A 122 -28.91 -27.60 30.75
N LEU A 123 -29.93 -28.33 30.29
CA LEU A 123 -31.22 -27.77 29.94
C LEU A 123 -32.06 -27.45 31.18
N PHE A 124 -31.91 -28.24 32.24
CA PHE A 124 -32.68 -28.06 33.48
C PHE A 124 -31.99 -28.68 34.70
N SER A 125 -32.06 -27.99 35.85
CA SER A 125 -31.67 -28.50 37.18
C SER A 125 -32.65 -28.01 38.25
N ASN A 126 -32.82 -28.77 39.33
CA ASN A 126 -33.68 -28.41 40.46
C ASN A 126 -32.94 -27.97 41.74
N ASP A 127 -31.73 -27.42 41.63
CA ASP A 127 -30.89 -26.95 42.76
C ASP A 127 -30.69 -25.44 42.84
N ASP A 128 -31.72 -24.67 42.48
CA ASP A 128 -31.75 -23.25 42.76
C ASP A 128 -32.24 -22.99 44.19
N ASN A 129 -31.38 -22.38 45.00
CA ASN A 129 -31.59 -22.07 46.41
C ASN A 129 -32.63 -20.95 46.65
N ASN A 130 -33.63 -20.77 45.77
CA ASN A 130 -34.62 -19.71 45.88
C ASN A 130 -36.00 -20.03 45.26
N GLY A 131 -36.64 -21.15 45.61
CA GLY A 131 -38.02 -21.38 45.17
C GLY A 131 -38.68 -22.59 45.83
N VAL A 132 -39.91 -22.44 46.30
CA VAL A 132 -40.61 -23.44 47.12
C VAL A 132 -41.11 -24.60 46.26
N PHE A 133 -40.58 -25.82 46.45
CA PHE A 133 -41.32 -27.04 46.11
C PHE A 133 -42.50 -27.16 47.12
N PRO A 134 -43.78 -27.12 46.72
CA PRO A 134 -44.86 -27.42 47.64
C PRO A 134 -44.90 -28.92 47.86
N ASP A 135 -44.96 -29.29 49.13
CA ASP A 135 -45.30 -30.59 49.68
C ASP A 135 -46.53 -31.20 48.93
N ALA A 136 -46.31 -31.96 47.86
CA ALA A 136 -47.37 -32.47 46.98
C ALA A 136 -47.50 -33.99 47.10
N VAL A 137 -48.16 -34.43 48.17
CA VAL A 137 -48.94 -35.67 48.11
C VAL A 137 -50.21 -35.37 47.30
N GLY A 138 -50.11 -35.51 45.98
CA GLY A 138 -51.23 -35.45 45.04
C GLY A 138 -51.48 -34.07 44.41
N THR A 139 -51.65 -34.10 43.07
CA THR A 139 -51.88 -33.03 42.06
C THR A 139 -50.62 -32.50 41.38
N ASP A 140 -50.71 -32.44 40.04
CA ASP A 140 -49.70 -32.09 39.03
C ASP A 140 -48.76 -30.94 39.41
N SER A 141 -47.45 -31.17 39.22
CA SER A 141 -46.44 -30.13 39.14
C SER A 141 -46.05 -30.00 37.67
N GLN A 142 -46.50 -28.90 37.04
CA GLN A 142 -46.26 -28.53 35.65
C GLN A 142 -44.82 -28.03 35.47
N TYR A 143 -44.07 -28.67 34.57
CA TYR A 143 -43.14 -27.94 33.71
C TYR A 143 -44.04 -27.37 32.61
N ASP A 144 -44.17 -26.06 32.54
CA ASP A 144 -45.13 -25.42 31.63
C ASP A 144 -44.54 -25.41 30.23
N CYS A 145 -45.28 -25.94 29.26
CA CYS A 145 -44.92 -25.85 27.84
C CYS A 145 -45.38 -24.52 27.24
N GLU A 146 -45.49 -23.47 28.07
CA GLU A 146 -45.89 -22.12 27.64
C GLU A 146 -44.67 -21.24 27.30
N ASP A 147 -43.43 -21.65 27.64
CA ASP A 147 -42.17 -21.04 27.15
C ASP A 147 -41.63 -21.81 25.94
N THR A 148 -41.38 -21.11 24.82
CA THR A 148 -40.91 -21.65 23.53
C THR A 148 -39.51 -22.25 23.58
N ASP A 149 -38.65 -21.82 24.52
CA ASP A 149 -37.25 -22.26 24.66
C ASP A 149 -37.09 -23.73 25.11
N ASN A 150 -38.18 -24.42 25.42
CA ASN A 150 -38.18 -25.81 25.91
C ASN A 150 -38.77 -26.82 24.91
N CYS A 151 -38.78 -26.45 23.63
CA CYS A 151 -39.33 -27.24 22.53
C CYS A 151 -38.26 -27.84 21.64
N TYR A 152 -38.24 -29.17 21.55
CA TYR A 152 -37.18 -29.89 20.85
C TYR A 152 -37.72 -30.65 19.64
N PRO A 153 -36.99 -30.71 18.51
CA PRO A 153 -37.40 -31.46 17.33
C PRO A 153 -37.75 -32.93 17.62
N ALA A 154 -38.68 -33.49 16.86
CA ALA A 154 -39.08 -34.88 16.97
C ALA A 154 -37.90 -35.83 16.77
N GLY A 155 -37.76 -36.81 17.67
CA GLY A 155 -36.65 -37.77 17.64
C GLY A 155 -35.38 -37.31 18.36
N THR A 156 -35.37 -36.12 18.96
CA THR A 156 -34.29 -35.68 19.88
C THR A 156 -34.14 -36.65 21.05
N THR A 157 -32.90 -36.92 21.44
CA THR A 157 -32.54 -37.75 22.60
C THR A 157 -32.10 -36.86 23.75
N LEU A 158 -32.77 -36.97 24.90
CA LEU A 158 -32.42 -36.21 26.12
C LEU A 158 -31.81 -37.15 27.17
N TYR A 159 -30.89 -36.61 27.97
CA TYR A 159 -30.25 -37.35 29.06
C TYR A 159 -30.69 -36.85 30.42
N VAL A 160 -31.14 -37.76 31.28
CA VAL A 160 -31.64 -37.44 32.62
C VAL A 160 -30.75 -38.06 33.68
N LYS A 161 -30.26 -37.22 34.60
CA LYS A 161 -29.48 -37.64 35.77
C LYS A 161 -30.28 -37.44 37.04
N ILE A 162 -30.22 -38.43 37.92
CA ILE A 162 -30.85 -38.38 39.23
C ILE A 162 -29.77 -38.64 40.28
N SER A 163 -29.56 -37.73 41.22
CA SER A 163 -28.59 -37.87 42.32
C SER A 163 -29.30 -37.80 43.69
N GLN A 164 -29.02 -38.76 44.59
CA GLN A 164 -29.58 -38.81 45.95
C GLN A 164 -28.54 -38.40 47.01
N GLN A 165 -28.90 -37.51 47.92
CA GLN A 165 -28.04 -37.12 49.06
C GLN A 165 -28.23 -38.01 50.32
N ASN A 166 -29.19 -38.96 50.36
CA ASN A 166 -29.39 -39.82 51.54
C ASN A 166 -30.05 -41.18 51.25
N SER A 167 -29.32 -42.28 51.47
CA SER A 167 -29.65 -43.67 51.07
C SER A 167 -30.79 -44.39 51.84
N THR A 168 -31.85 -43.69 52.28
CA THR A 168 -32.93 -44.33 53.09
C THR A 168 -34.35 -44.26 52.52
N VAL A 169 -34.52 -43.84 51.26
CA VAL A 169 -35.84 -43.82 50.59
C VAL A 169 -36.02 -45.05 49.68
N GLY A 170 -37.24 -45.58 49.58
CA GLY A 170 -37.57 -46.68 48.66
C GLY A 170 -37.65 -46.22 47.19
N PRO A 171 -37.82 -47.14 46.23
CA PRO A 171 -37.87 -46.80 44.81
C PRO A 171 -39.03 -45.84 44.50
N TYR A 172 -38.75 -44.78 43.75
CA TYR A 172 -39.74 -43.85 43.19
C TYR A 172 -39.88 -44.08 41.68
N LEU A 173 -41.07 -43.81 41.14
CA LEU A 173 -41.38 -43.92 39.71
C LEU A 173 -41.53 -42.51 39.12
N LEU A 174 -40.62 -42.12 38.23
CA LEU A 174 -40.78 -40.91 37.43
C LEU A 174 -41.50 -41.27 36.13
N VAL A 175 -42.48 -40.47 35.73
CA VAL A 175 -43.22 -40.63 34.47
C VAL A 175 -42.99 -39.40 33.61
N PHE A 176 -42.52 -39.62 32.38
CA PHE A 176 -42.23 -38.59 31.40
C PHE A 176 -43.33 -38.59 30.35
N ASN A 177 -43.98 -37.44 30.17
CA ASN A 177 -44.94 -37.21 29.11
C ASN A 177 -44.36 -36.17 28.15
N CYS A 178 -44.63 -36.30 26.86
CA CYS A 178 -44.30 -35.28 25.87
C CYS A 178 -45.57 -34.58 25.40
N TYR A 179 -45.43 -33.29 25.18
CA TYR A 179 -46.45 -32.39 24.66
C TYR A 179 -45.94 -31.85 23.33
N SER A 180 -46.81 -31.74 22.32
CA SER A 180 -46.46 -31.05 21.08
C SER A 180 -46.37 -29.56 21.34
N CYS A 181 -45.39 -28.89 20.75
CA CYS A 181 -45.26 -27.45 20.75
C CYS A 181 -44.74 -26.94 19.40
N GLU A 182 -44.72 -25.63 19.24
CA GLU A 182 -44.23 -24.94 18.04
C GLU A 182 -42.69 -24.99 18.03
N CYS A 183 -42.08 -25.25 16.88
CA CYS A 183 -40.62 -25.28 16.77
C CYS A 183 -40.08 -23.83 16.79
N PRO A 184 -38.87 -23.60 17.33
CA PRO A 184 -38.14 -22.37 17.05
C PRO A 184 -37.98 -22.21 15.53
N ASP A 185 -38.16 -21.00 15.00
CA ASP A 185 -37.82 -20.72 13.60
C ASP A 185 -36.30 -20.93 13.43
N PRO A 186 -35.86 -21.60 12.34
CA PRO A 186 -34.44 -21.79 12.05
C PRO A 186 -33.76 -20.45 11.82
N ASP A 187 -32.49 -20.40 12.19
CA ASP A 187 -31.53 -19.34 11.92
C ASP A 187 -30.36 -20.06 11.23
N SER A 188 -30.28 -19.88 9.90
CA SER A 188 -29.47 -20.72 9.01
C SER A 188 -28.01 -20.28 8.93
N ASP A 189 -27.71 -19.00 9.12
CA ASP A 189 -26.35 -18.44 9.12
C ASP A 189 -25.82 -18.09 10.52
N GLY A 190 -26.68 -18.12 11.55
CA GLY A 190 -26.31 -18.01 12.95
C GLY A 190 -26.12 -16.58 13.42
N ASP A 191 -26.76 -15.60 12.77
CA ASP A 191 -26.66 -14.19 13.10
C ASP A 191 -27.60 -13.72 14.23
N GLY A 192 -28.52 -14.59 14.63
CA GLY A 192 -29.48 -14.33 15.70
C GLY A 192 -30.85 -13.86 15.21
N ILE A 193 -31.03 -13.66 13.91
CA ILE A 193 -32.31 -13.35 13.26
C ILE A 193 -32.89 -14.64 12.66
N PRO A 194 -34.17 -14.99 12.93
CA PRO A 194 -34.75 -16.18 12.33
C PRO A 194 -34.99 -16.00 10.81
N ASP A 195 -34.74 -17.05 10.00
CA ASP A 195 -34.85 -17.09 8.52
C ASP A 195 -36.15 -16.45 7.95
N ALA A 196 -37.23 -16.42 8.73
CA ALA A 196 -38.52 -15.87 8.31
C ALA A 196 -38.62 -14.35 8.42
N SER A 197 -37.73 -13.73 9.19
CA SER A 197 -37.62 -12.29 9.44
C SER A 197 -36.27 -11.75 8.98
N ASP A 198 -35.44 -12.62 8.39
CA ASP A 198 -34.11 -12.32 7.90
C ASP A 198 -34.19 -11.90 6.42
N ASN A 199 -33.73 -10.70 6.08
CA ASN A 199 -33.65 -10.21 4.68
C ASN A 199 -32.42 -10.76 3.93
N CYS A 200 -31.51 -11.45 4.63
CA CYS A 200 -30.49 -12.32 4.04
C CYS A 200 -30.38 -13.69 4.74
N PRO A 201 -31.39 -14.60 4.60
CA PRO A 201 -31.51 -15.87 5.35
C PRO A 201 -30.35 -16.89 5.29
N ASN A 202 -29.28 -16.61 4.57
CA ASN A 202 -28.11 -17.48 4.46
C ASN A 202 -26.78 -16.71 4.50
N THR A 203 -26.83 -15.40 4.74
CA THR A 203 -25.68 -14.50 4.78
C THR A 203 -25.77 -13.68 6.05
N TYR A 204 -24.89 -13.99 7.01
CA TYR A 204 -24.82 -13.35 8.32
C TYR A 204 -24.93 -11.81 8.23
N ASN A 205 -26.06 -11.25 8.65
CA ASN A 205 -26.34 -9.82 8.58
C ASN A 205 -27.22 -9.37 9.77
N PRO A 206 -26.67 -9.36 11.00
CA PRO A 206 -27.46 -9.15 12.21
C PRO A 206 -28.11 -7.76 12.30
N LEU A 207 -27.70 -6.79 11.47
CA LEU A 207 -28.24 -5.44 11.40
C LEU A 207 -29.43 -5.29 10.42
N GLN A 208 -29.63 -6.25 9.51
CA GLN A 208 -30.78 -6.28 8.60
C GLN A 208 -30.96 -5.00 7.75
N GLU A 209 -29.85 -4.35 7.38
CA GLU A 209 -29.83 -3.17 6.48
C GLU A 209 -30.43 -3.53 5.11
N ASP A 210 -31.19 -2.59 4.52
CA ASP A 210 -31.92 -2.71 3.25
C ASP A 210 -32.12 -1.29 2.68
N ALA A 211 -31.13 -0.79 1.93
CA ALA A 211 -31.05 0.59 1.48
C ALA A 211 -32.10 0.95 0.42
N ASP A 212 -32.51 -0.01 -0.43
CA ASP A 212 -33.46 0.22 -1.53
C ASP A 212 -34.90 -0.24 -1.24
N LEU A 213 -35.11 -0.89 -0.11
CA LEU A 213 -36.40 -1.35 0.43
C LEU A 213 -37.08 -2.43 -0.41
N ASP A 214 -36.31 -3.29 -1.08
CA ASP A 214 -36.83 -4.38 -1.89
C ASP A 214 -37.05 -5.71 -1.14
N LEU A 215 -36.66 -5.74 0.15
CA LEU A 215 -36.71 -6.87 1.09
C LEU A 215 -35.57 -7.89 0.94
N VAL A 216 -34.52 -7.56 0.19
CA VAL A 216 -33.21 -8.24 0.18
C VAL A 216 -32.23 -7.32 0.89
N GLY A 217 -31.48 -7.84 1.87
CA GLY A 217 -30.57 -6.99 2.64
C GLY A 217 -29.30 -6.62 1.86
N ASP A 218 -28.69 -5.48 2.22
CA ASP A 218 -27.51 -4.93 1.53
C ASP A 218 -26.36 -5.94 1.41
N SER A 219 -26.21 -6.80 2.42
CA SER A 219 -25.19 -7.86 2.46
C SER A 219 -25.38 -8.98 1.44
N CYS A 220 -26.56 -9.08 0.82
CA CYS A 220 -26.89 -10.10 -0.17
C CYS A 220 -27.63 -9.53 -1.40
N ASP A 221 -27.60 -8.22 -1.59
CA ASP A 221 -28.21 -7.50 -2.69
C ASP A 221 -27.18 -7.18 -3.79
N ASN A 222 -27.43 -7.65 -5.01
CA ASN A 222 -26.60 -7.36 -6.19
C ASN A 222 -26.96 -6.04 -6.90
N CYS A 223 -27.90 -5.27 -6.36
CA CYS A 223 -28.15 -3.87 -6.70
C CYS A 223 -28.55 -3.03 -5.46
N ILE A 224 -27.65 -2.85 -4.49
CA ILE A 224 -27.84 -2.14 -3.20
C ILE A 224 -28.71 -0.86 -3.24
N ASN A 225 -28.68 -0.11 -4.34
CA ASN A 225 -29.43 1.15 -4.48
C ASN A 225 -30.61 1.08 -5.49
N THR A 226 -30.92 -0.09 -6.04
CA THR A 226 -31.88 -0.24 -7.15
C THR A 226 -32.73 -1.50 -7.02
N ILE A 227 -33.99 -1.29 -6.60
CA ILE A 227 -35.00 -2.33 -6.35
C ILE A 227 -34.99 -3.46 -7.38
N ASN A 228 -34.55 -4.64 -6.97
CA ASN A 228 -34.42 -5.82 -7.82
C ASN A 228 -34.65 -7.14 -7.07
N ALA A 229 -35.73 -7.24 -6.28
CA ALA A 229 -36.04 -8.37 -5.39
C ALA A 229 -36.01 -9.81 -5.96
N ASP A 230 -35.85 -10.00 -7.27
CA ASP A 230 -35.57 -11.32 -7.87
C ASP A 230 -34.07 -11.64 -8.06
N GLN A 231 -33.19 -10.68 -7.76
CA GLN A 231 -31.73 -10.76 -7.76
C GLN A 231 -31.22 -11.39 -9.05
N ALA A 232 -31.82 -10.94 -10.16
CA ALA A 232 -31.50 -11.46 -11.49
C ALA A 232 -30.13 -10.93 -11.93
N ASP A 233 -29.27 -11.85 -12.33
CA ASP A 233 -27.92 -11.59 -12.82
C ASP A 233 -27.64 -12.63 -13.93
N ALA A 234 -27.57 -12.15 -15.17
CA ALA A 234 -27.56 -12.98 -16.38
C ALA A 234 -26.18 -13.55 -16.72
N ASP A 235 -25.10 -12.85 -16.40
CA ASP A 235 -23.71 -13.19 -16.71
C ASP A 235 -22.88 -13.60 -15.49
N SER A 236 -23.47 -13.49 -14.30
CA SER A 236 -22.95 -13.97 -13.01
C SER A 236 -21.71 -13.22 -12.54
N ASP A 237 -21.77 -11.90 -12.62
CA ASP A 237 -20.70 -10.99 -12.21
C ASP A 237 -20.95 -10.31 -10.86
N ASP A 238 -22.02 -10.70 -10.16
CA ASP A 238 -22.43 -10.15 -8.87
C ASP A 238 -23.04 -8.73 -8.94
N VAL A 239 -23.33 -8.22 -10.15
CA VAL A 239 -24.16 -7.02 -10.39
C VAL A 239 -25.50 -7.45 -10.99
N GLY A 240 -26.60 -6.87 -10.54
CA GLY A 240 -27.94 -7.26 -11.01
C GLY A 240 -28.29 -6.66 -12.38
N ASP A 241 -29.04 -7.42 -13.21
CA ASP A 241 -29.48 -7.08 -14.58
C ASP A 241 -30.06 -5.66 -14.76
N VAL A 242 -30.60 -5.07 -13.68
CA VAL A 242 -31.26 -3.75 -13.71
C VAL A 242 -30.31 -2.59 -13.42
N CYS A 243 -29.21 -2.86 -12.72
CA CYS A 243 -28.14 -1.91 -12.45
C CYS A 243 -26.87 -2.23 -13.26
N ASP A 244 -26.94 -3.23 -14.15
CA ASP A 244 -25.86 -3.69 -15.00
C ASP A 244 -25.91 -3.08 -16.42
N ASN A 245 -24.92 -2.23 -16.73
CA ASN A 245 -24.71 -1.57 -18.02
C ASN A 245 -24.16 -2.51 -19.11
N CYS A 246 -23.77 -3.73 -18.76
CA CYS A 246 -23.44 -4.83 -19.66
C CYS A 246 -24.11 -6.15 -19.25
N SER A 247 -25.44 -6.18 -19.25
CA SER A 247 -26.28 -7.29 -18.76
C SER A 247 -26.15 -8.69 -19.43
N ASN A 248 -25.11 -8.95 -20.23
CA ASN A 248 -24.76 -10.28 -20.71
C ASN A 248 -23.23 -10.54 -20.72
N ASP A 249 -22.42 -9.55 -20.35
CA ASP A 249 -20.97 -9.55 -20.45
C ASP A 249 -20.38 -8.99 -19.15
N ALA A 250 -20.09 -9.91 -18.22
CA ALA A 250 -19.61 -9.64 -16.87
C ALA A 250 -18.60 -8.47 -16.73
N ASN A 251 -18.97 -7.47 -15.92
CA ASN A 251 -18.20 -6.27 -15.62
C ASN A 251 -18.55 -5.71 -14.22
N THR A 252 -17.94 -6.28 -13.20
CA THR A 252 -18.25 -5.95 -11.78
C THR A 252 -18.02 -4.48 -11.39
N ASN A 253 -17.22 -3.74 -12.17
CA ASN A 253 -16.92 -2.32 -11.94
C ASN A 253 -17.88 -1.35 -12.65
N GLN A 254 -18.75 -1.86 -13.53
CA GLN A 254 -19.76 -1.05 -14.24
C GLN A 254 -19.18 0.17 -14.96
N ALA A 255 -17.97 0.04 -15.52
CA ALA A 255 -17.33 1.11 -16.28
C ALA A 255 -18.13 1.43 -17.57
N ASP A 256 -18.27 2.72 -17.87
CA ASP A 256 -18.99 3.32 -19.00
C ASP A 256 -18.30 4.65 -19.35
N TYR A 257 -17.19 4.54 -20.06
CA TYR A 257 -16.24 5.62 -20.30
C TYR A 257 -16.85 6.76 -21.11
N ASP A 258 -17.50 6.44 -22.23
CA ASP A 258 -18.16 7.43 -23.10
C ASP A 258 -19.56 7.86 -22.63
N SER A 259 -20.01 7.33 -21.48
CA SER A 259 -21.29 7.61 -20.83
C SER A 259 -22.51 7.41 -21.76
N ASP A 260 -22.41 6.48 -22.70
CA ASP A 260 -23.47 6.22 -23.67
C ASP A 260 -24.56 5.26 -23.16
N THR A 261 -24.40 4.74 -21.94
CA THR A 261 -25.23 3.74 -21.25
C THR A 261 -24.96 2.29 -21.60
N ILE A 262 -23.96 2.00 -22.43
CA ILE A 262 -23.43 0.67 -22.71
C ILE A 262 -22.06 0.59 -22.03
N GLY A 263 -21.84 -0.39 -21.16
CA GLY A 263 -20.55 -0.51 -20.49
C GLY A 263 -19.41 -0.91 -21.44
N ASP A 264 -18.18 -0.56 -21.08
CA ASP A 264 -16.99 -0.68 -21.95
C ASP A 264 -16.79 -2.10 -22.49
N VAL A 265 -17.12 -3.11 -21.68
CA VAL A 265 -16.94 -4.54 -22.03
C VAL A 265 -17.85 -4.96 -23.18
N CYS A 266 -19.00 -4.31 -23.34
CA CYS A 266 -19.99 -4.63 -24.35
C CYS A 266 -20.19 -3.53 -25.42
N ASP A 267 -19.32 -2.52 -25.40
CA ASP A 267 -19.27 -1.44 -26.39
C ASP A 267 -18.27 -1.75 -27.54
N ASN A 268 -18.70 -1.59 -28.80
CA ASN A 268 -17.81 -1.69 -29.97
C ASN A 268 -17.17 -0.37 -30.41
N CYS A 269 -17.46 0.72 -29.71
CA CYS A 269 -16.62 1.91 -29.63
C CYS A 269 -16.67 2.48 -28.20
N PRO A 270 -15.91 1.91 -27.24
CA PRO A 270 -15.95 2.31 -25.83
C PRO A 270 -15.64 3.78 -25.55
N ASN A 271 -14.95 4.44 -26.49
CA ASN A 271 -14.55 5.85 -26.39
C ASN A 271 -15.43 6.76 -27.26
N ASP A 272 -16.37 6.21 -28.03
CA ASP A 272 -17.23 6.98 -28.94
C ASP A 272 -18.69 6.61 -28.72
N ALA A 273 -19.43 7.51 -28.07
CA ALA A 273 -20.82 7.30 -27.73
C ALA A 273 -21.65 6.84 -28.95
N ASN A 274 -22.02 5.56 -28.98
CA ASN A 274 -22.56 4.92 -30.16
C ASN A 274 -23.77 4.02 -29.93
N THR A 275 -24.46 4.04 -28.78
CA THR A 275 -25.72 3.41 -28.28
C THR A 275 -26.50 2.42 -29.16
N SER A 276 -26.50 2.63 -30.47
CA SER A 276 -26.90 1.72 -31.53
C SER A 276 -25.94 0.57 -31.85
N GLN A 277 -24.66 0.64 -31.47
CA GLN A 277 -23.67 -0.43 -31.64
C GLN A 277 -23.61 -0.94 -33.10
N THR A 278 -23.56 0.00 -34.06
CA THR A 278 -23.57 -0.33 -35.49
C THR A 278 -22.19 -0.63 -36.01
N ASN A 279 -22.01 -1.79 -36.63
CA ASN A 279 -20.79 -2.18 -37.34
C ASN A 279 -21.13 -2.78 -38.73
N SER A 280 -20.57 -2.22 -39.81
CA SER A 280 -20.95 -2.44 -41.21
C SER A 280 -20.13 -3.52 -41.94
N ASP A 281 -18.88 -3.73 -41.56
CA ASP A 281 -17.92 -4.68 -42.14
C ASP A 281 -17.48 -5.79 -41.19
N THR A 282 -17.94 -5.73 -39.95
CA THR A 282 -17.99 -6.77 -38.93
C THR A 282 -16.65 -7.16 -38.32
N ASP A 283 -15.71 -6.22 -38.29
CA ASP A 283 -14.56 -6.27 -37.40
C ASP A 283 -14.98 -5.98 -35.94
N THR A 284 -14.06 -5.55 -35.09
CA THR A 284 -14.33 -5.24 -33.69
C THR A 284 -14.76 -3.80 -33.46
N LEU A 285 -14.53 -2.89 -34.42
CA LEU A 285 -14.80 -1.46 -34.28
C LEU A 285 -16.18 -1.10 -34.87
N GLY A 286 -16.96 -0.31 -34.15
CA GLY A 286 -18.20 0.24 -34.68
C GLY A 286 -17.97 1.22 -35.83
N ASP A 287 -18.98 1.41 -36.68
CA ASP A 287 -19.02 2.44 -37.73
C ASP A 287 -18.74 3.86 -37.20
N ALA A 288 -18.86 4.07 -35.89
CA ALA A 288 -18.60 5.34 -35.23
C ALA A 288 -17.10 5.63 -35.08
N CYS A 289 -16.28 4.58 -34.88
CA CYS A 289 -14.85 4.64 -34.57
C CYS A 289 -13.95 3.94 -35.61
N ASP A 290 -14.51 3.52 -36.76
CA ASP A 290 -13.77 2.85 -37.85
C ASP A 290 -13.42 3.83 -38.99
N ASN A 291 -12.13 4.02 -39.28
CA ASN A 291 -11.58 4.89 -40.33
C ASN A 291 -11.63 4.24 -41.74
N CYS A 292 -11.97 2.96 -41.83
CA CYS A 292 -12.46 2.33 -43.04
C CYS A 292 -13.78 1.58 -42.80
N PRO A 293 -14.94 2.28 -42.56
CA PRO A 293 -16.27 1.74 -42.16
C PRO A 293 -16.92 0.63 -43.00
N THR A 294 -16.26 0.22 -44.07
CA THR A 294 -16.75 -0.79 -45.02
C THR A 294 -15.69 -1.81 -45.40
N VAL A 295 -14.49 -1.72 -44.83
CA VAL A 295 -13.31 -2.55 -45.09
C VAL A 295 -12.52 -2.72 -43.78
N ASP A 296 -12.94 -3.69 -42.96
CA ASP A 296 -12.13 -4.44 -41.99
C ASP A 296 -10.62 -4.15 -42.05
N ASN A 297 -10.21 -3.29 -41.12
CA ASN A 297 -8.87 -2.85 -40.84
C ASN A 297 -8.74 -2.67 -39.32
N GLU A 298 -8.75 -3.79 -38.61
CA GLU A 298 -8.64 -3.87 -37.15
C GLU A 298 -7.44 -3.09 -36.57
N ASP A 299 -6.38 -2.85 -37.35
CA ASP A 299 -5.21 -2.05 -36.98
C ASP A 299 -5.41 -0.53 -37.15
N GLN A 300 -6.46 -0.12 -37.86
CA GLN A 300 -6.80 1.27 -38.16
C GLN A 300 -5.63 2.10 -38.70
N ALA A 301 -4.62 1.43 -39.28
CA ALA A 301 -3.38 2.07 -39.74
C ALA A 301 -3.72 3.14 -40.79
N ASP A 302 -3.15 4.33 -40.61
CA ASP A 302 -3.38 5.54 -41.42
C ASP A 302 -2.04 6.32 -41.45
N ASN A 303 -1.13 5.88 -42.32
CA ASN A 303 0.28 6.27 -42.34
C ASN A 303 0.49 7.76 -42.71
N ASP A 304 -0.50 8.40 -43.36
CA ASP A 304 -0.49 9.84 -43.63
C ASP A 304 -1.46 10.66 -42.78
N GLY A 305 -2.29 9.99 -41.96
CA GLY A 305 -3.23 10.62 -41.04
C GLY A 305 -4.35 11.40 -41.74
N ASP A 306 -4.73 11.04 -42.98
CA ASP A 306 -5.75 11.75 -43.76
C ASP A 306 -7.20 11.40 -43.34
N GLY A 307 -7.35 10.39 -42.48
CA GLY A 307 -8.60 9.86 -41.97
C GLY A 307 -9.20 8.74 -42.82
N ALA A 308 -8.48 8.27 -43.85
CA ALA A 308 -8.73 7.01 -44.52
C ALA A 308 -7.56 6.08 -44.23
N GLY A 309 -7.79 4.98 -43.49
CA GLY A 309 -6.70 4.05 -43.20
C GLY A 309 -6.06 3.47 -44.47
N ASP A 310 -4.78 3.06 -44.39
CA ASP A 310 -3.92 2.54 -45.46
C ASP A 310 -4.63 1.52 -46.37
N VAL A 311 -5.48 0.69 -45.77
CA VAL A 311 -6.22 -0.36 -46.47
C VAL A 311 -7.26 0.23 -47.46
N CYS A 312 -7.75 1.44 -47.17
CA CYS A 312 -8.66 2.21 -47.99
C CYS A 312 -8.06 3.49 -48.63
N ASP A 313 -6.84 3.89 -48.27
CA ASP A 313 -6.06 4.95 -48.92
C ASP A 313 -5.39 4.52 -50.25
N THR A 314 -4.82 5.48 -50.96
CA THR A 314 -4.17 5.35 -52.27
C THR A 314 -2.85 6.11 -52.39
N ASP A 315 -2.41 6.79 -51.33
CA ASP A 315 -1.15 7.51 -51.20
C ASP A 315 -0.66 7.47 -49.74
N ASP A 316 -0.31 6.28 -49.23
CA ASP A 316 -0.16 6.01 -47.78
C ASP A 316 0.83 6.93 -47.03
N ASP A 317 1.79 7.60 -47.69
CA ASP A 317 2.73 8.56 -47.06
C ASP A 317 2.56 10.01 -47.54
N ASP A 318 1.55 10.28 -48.39
CA ASP A 318 1.18 11.61 -48.91
C ASP A 318 2.36 12.46 -49.46
N ASP A 319 3.46 11.81 -49.86
CA ASP A 319 4.66 12.45 -50.42
C ASP A 319 4.42 12.99 -51.86
N GLY A 320 3.27 12.60 -52.41
CA GLY A 320 2.75 12.93 -53.73
C GLY A 320 3.06 11.89 -54.81
N VAL A 321 3.57 10.73 -54.41
CA VAL A 321 3.82 9.56 -55.25
C VAL A 321 2.96 8.38 -54.76
N PRO A 322 1.85 8.06 -55.46
CA PRO A 322 0.96 6.97 -55.05
C PRO A 322 1.72 5.67 -54.82
N ASP A 323 1.41 4.93 -53.75
CA ASP A 323 2.12 3.74 -53.25
C ASP A 323 2.30 2.63 -54.30
N VAL A 324 1.44 2.59 -55.32
CA VAL A 324 1.66 1.73 -56.50
C VAL A 324 2.91 2.06 -57.34
N THR A 325 3.54 3.21 -57.10
CA THR A 325 4.68 3.75 -57.83
C THR A 325 5.82 4.25 -56.95
N ASP A 326 5.62 4.28 -55.64
CA ASP A 326 6.63 4.64 -54.66
C ASP A 326 7.64 3.50 -54.44
N ASN A 327 8.94 3.81 -54.31
CA ASN A 327 9.95 2.84 -53.87
C ASN A 327 10.16 2.82 -52.34
N CYS A 328 9.52 3.72 -51.61
CA CYS A 328 9.31 3.73 -50.17
C CYS A 328 7.85 4.13 -49.82
N PRO A 329 6.83 3.27 -50.08
CA PRO A 329 5.39 3.62 -49.95
C PRO A 329 4.84 4.09 -48.60
N PHE A 330 5.67 4.10 -47.57
CA PHE A 330 5.30 4.47 -46.21
C PHE A 330 6.30 5.51 -45.64
N ILE A 331 7.24 6.00 -46.45
CA ILE A 331 8.32 6.90 -46.02
C ILE A 331 8.57 7.91 -47.13
N ASP A 332 8.21 9.17 -46.85
CA ASP A 332 8.42 10.31 -47.73
C ASP A 332 9.80 10.31 -48.39
N ASN A 333 9.83 9.98 -49.67
CA ASN A 333 11.05 10.07 -50.46
C ASN A 333 10.81 10.66 -51.84
N PRO A 334 10.37 11.93 -51.95
CA PRO A 334 9.98 12.52 -53.24
C PRO A 334 11.11 12.57 -54.29
N GLY A 335 12.37 12.35 -53.87
CA GLY A 335 13.57 12.25 -54.69
C GLY A 335 13.83 10.87 -55.32
N GLN A 336 13.35 9.79 -54.70
CA GLN A 336 13.45 8.39 -55.14
C GLN A 336 14.91 8.00 -55.51
N GLU A 337 15.88 8.42 -54.70
CA GLU A 337 17.27 7.97 -54.77
C GLU A 337 17.38 6.45 -54.52
N ASP A 338 18.37 5.78 -55.13
CA ASP A 338 18.50 4.30 -55.23
C ASP A 338 19.93 3.97 -55.74
N ASN A 339 20.91 3.90 -54.82
CA ASN A 339 22.35 3.87 -55.11
C ASN A 339 22.80 2.53 -55.72
N ASP A 340 22.24 1.41 -55.25
CA ASP A 340 22.54 0.07 -55.74
C ASP A 340 21.61 -0.38 -56.90
N GLY A 341 20.44 0.25 -57.05
CA GLY A 341 19.48 0.02 -58.12
C GLY A 341 18.52 -1.14 -57.86
N ASP A 342 18.26 -1.53 -56.61
CA ASP A 342 17.48 -2.73 -56.27
C ASP A 342 15.96 -2.52 -56.27
N GLY A 343 15.53 -1.26 -56.14
CA GLY A 343 14.14 -0.84 -56.18
C GLY A 343 13.52 -0.49 -54.82
N TYR A 344 14.27 -0.55 -53.73
CA TYR A 344 14.08 0.28 -52.55
C TYR A 344 14.74 1.65 -52.78
N GLY A 345 14.35 2.67 -52.03
CA GLY A 345 15.04 3.95 -52.08
C GLY A 345 16.09 4.05 -50.98
N ASP A 346 17.16 4.85 -51.14
CA ASP A 346 18.25 4.97 -50.16
C ASP A 346 17.76 5.24 -48.71
N VAL A 347 16.58 5.84 -48.54
CA VAL A 347 16.01 6.14 -47.21
C VAL A 347 15.23 4.99 -46.58
N CYS A 348 14.91 3.95 -47.37
CA CYS A 348 14.22 2.74 -46.93
C CYS A 348 14.94 1.45 -47.40
N ASP A 349 16.21 1.59 -47.77
CA ASP A 349 17.14 0.50 -48.06
C ASP A 349 18.15 0.43 -46.90
N ASP A 350 18.48 -0.79 -46.47
CA ASP A 350 19.36 -1.02 -45.32
C ASP A 350 20.82 -1.30 -45.76
N ASP A 351 21.08 -1.43 -47.07
CA ASP A 351 22.40 -1.76 -47.66
C ASP A 351 22.58 -1.01 -49.00
N ASP A 352 22.94 0.27 -48.90
CA ASP A 352 22.96 1.24 -49.99
C ASP A 352 23.93 0.87 -51.14
N ASP A 353 24.91 -0.01 -50.93
CA ASP A 353 25.88 -0.39 -51.97
C ASP A 353 25.94 -1.90 -52.32
N ASN A 354 25.14 -2.70 -51.61
CA ASN A 354 24.91 -4.12 -51.81
C ASN A 354 26.18 -4.98 -51.73
N ASP A 355 27.09 -4.61 -50.82
CA ASP A 355 28.26 -5.41 -50.50
C ASP A 355 27.99 -6.47 -49.41
N GLY A 356 26.83 -6.37 -48.77
CA GLY A 356 26.34 -7.28 -47.74
C GLY A 356 26.62 -6.85 -46.31
N ILE A 357 27.00 -5.58 -46.09
CA ILE A 357 27.13 -4.90 -44.81
C ILE A 357 26.02 -3.83 -44.75
N LEU A 358 25.31 -3.75 -43.62
CA LEU A 358 24.21 -2.78 -43.49
C LEU A 358 24.76 -1.38 -43.24
N ASP A 359 24.07 -0.34 -43.71
CA ASP A 359 24.52 1.06 -43.68
C ASP A 359 25.00 1.55 -42.31
N GLY A 360 24.28 1.18 -41.25
CA GLY A 360 24.63 1.57 -39.88
C GLY A 360 25.95 0.98 -39.37
N VAL A 361 26.49 -0.04 -40.06
CA VAL A 361 27.75 -0.72 -39.71
C VAL A 361 28.76 -0.72 -40.86
N ASP A 362 28.45 -0.10 -41.99
CA ASP A 362 29.31 -0.03 -43.16
C ASP A 362 30.24 1.19 -43.08
N ASN A 363 31.52 0.92 -42.79
CA ASN A 363 32.56 1.94 -42.75
C ASN A 363 32.93 2.52 -44.12
N CYS A 364 32.28 2.08 -45.20
CA CYS A 364 32.22 2.75 -46.48
C CYS A 364 30.81 2.63 -47.15
N GLN A 365 29.71 3.03 -46.50
CA GLN A 365 28.28 2.99 -46.93
C GLN A 365 27.94 3.08 -48.45
N PHE A 366 28.75 3.79 -49.25
CA PHE A 366 28.51 3.95 -50.69
C PHE A 366 29.58 3.28 -51.58
N THR A 367 30.52 2.54 -51.02
CA THR A 367 31.68 1.91 -51.70
C THR A 367 32.00 0.50 -51.17
N ALA A 368 31.45 -0.49 -51.88
CA ALA A 368 31.58 -1.91 -51.55
C ALA A 368 32.98 -2.37 -51.09
N ASN A 369 33.06 -2.74 -49.82
CA ASN A 369 34.22 -3.18 -49.06
C ASN A 369 33.83 -4.21 -47.98
N ALA A 370 33.13 -5.27 -48.36
CA ALA A 370 32.66 -6.35 -47.46
C ALA A 370 33.67 -7.01 -46.49
N ASP A 371 34.97 -6.68 -46.56
CA ASP A 371 35.95 -7.07 -45.53
C ASP A 371 36.03 -6.08 -44.36
N GLN A 372 35.46 -4.88 -44.49
CA GLN A 372 35.32 -3.82 -43.48
C GLN A 372 36.65 -3.56 -42.77
N ILE A 373 37.77 -3.74 -43.49
CA ILE A 373 39.09 -3.54 -42.92
C ILE A 373 39.25 -2.04 -42.73
N ASP A 374 39.46 -1.67 -41.48
CA ASP A 374 39.81 -0.34 -41.00
C ASP A 374 41.06 -0.55 -40.13
N THR A 375 42.20 -0.08 -40.63
CA THR A 375 43.52 -0.44 -40.10
C THR A 375 43.97 0.49 -38.98
N ASP A 376 43.47 1.72 -38.92
CA ASP A 376 43.75 2.68 -37.85
C ASP A 376 42.56 2.92 -36.90
N GLY A 377 41.38 2.41 -37.25
CA GLY A 377 40.19 2.42 -36.42
C GLY A 377 39.49 3.78 -36.38
N ASP A 378 39.67 4.63 -37.40
CA ASP A 378 39.08 5.96 -37.44
C ASP A 378 37.61 5.98 -37.92
N GLY A 379 37.09 4.83 -38.32
CA GLY A 379 35.73 4.64 -38.82
C GLY A 379 35.59 4.78 -40.33
N GLU A 380 36.66 5.09 -41.07
CA GLU A 380 36.72 5.04 -42.53
C GLU A 380 37.49 3.77 -42.96
N GLY A 381 36.82 2.83 -43.65
CA GLY A 381 37.50 1.60 -44.07
C GLY A 381 38.63 1.87 -45.07
N ASN A 382 39.67 1.04 -45.11
CA ASN A 382 40.82 1.12 -46.05
C ASN A 382 40.41 1.24 -47.54
N ALA A 383 39.18 0.84 -47.89
CA ALA A 383 38.65 0.97 -49.24
C ALA A 383 38.28 2.42 -49.61
N CYS A 384 37.94 3.24 -48.62
CA CYS A 384 37.65 4.66 -48.74
C CYS A 384 38.72 5.58 -48.09
N ASP A 385 39.60 5.05 -47.23
CA ASP A 385 40.72 5.77 -46.58
C ASP A 385 42.00 5.88 -47.46
N THR A 386 42.90 6.81 -47.12
CA THR A 386 44.14 7.16 -47.84
C THR A 386 45.41 7.12 -46.99
N ASP A 387 45.30 6.77 -45.71
CA ASP A 387 46.39 6.67 -44.74
C ASP A 387 46.12 5.47 -43.82
N ASP A 388 46.07 4.26 -44.39
CA ASP A 388 45.44 3.08 -43.80
C ASP A 388 45.83 2.82 -42.31
N ASP A 389 47.07 3.10 -41.89
CA ASP A 389 47.53 2.85 -40.51
C ASP A 389 47.63 4.09 -39.61
N GLY A 390 47.18 5.25 -40.09
CA GLY A 390 47.03 6.49 -39.32
C GLY A 390 48.35 7.05 -38.77
N ASP A 391 49.50 6.62 -39.28
CA ASP A 391 50.81 7.02 -38.74
C ASP A 391 51.28 8.41 -39.21
N GLY A 392 50.51 9.01 -40.11
CA GLY A 392 50.76 10.30 -40.73
C GLY A 392 51.68 10.25 -41.95
N ILE A 393 52.00 9.06 -42.45
CA ILE A 393 52.79 8.78 -43.65
C ILE A 393 51.94 8.01 -44.68
N LEU A 394 51.16 8.76 -45.47
CA LEU A 394 50.36 8.22 -46.59
C LEU A 394 50.98 7.03 -47.34
N ASP A 395 50.17 6.00 -47.59
CA ASP A 395 50.53 4.78 -48.33
C ASP A 395 51.22 5.06 -49.68
N ASP A 396 50.75 6.10 -50.39
CA ASP A 396 51.35 6.67 -51.61
C ASP A 396 51.85 8.10 -51.39
N GLY A 397 52.70 8.29 -50.38
CA GLY A 397 53.24 9.59 -49.95
C GLY A 397 54.10 10.33 -50.98
N ASP A 398 54.54 9.66 -52.04
CA ASP A 398 55.24 10.28 -53.18
C ASP A 398 54.31 10.67 -54.36
N GLY A 399 53.04 10.24 -54.31
CA GLY A 399 51.97 10.52 -55.27
C GLY A 399 52.20 9.90 -56.65
N SER A 400 52.90 8.78 -56.72
CA SER A 400 53.17 8.02 -57.95
C SER A 400 51.96 7.21 -58.42
N GLY A 401 50.99 6.98 -57.53
CA GLY A 401 49.88 6.03 -57.69
C GLY A 401 50.34 4.58 -57.51
N THR A 402 51.45 4.33 -56.81
CA THR A 402 52.03 3.00 -56.59
C THR A 402 52.79 2.94 -55.27
N GLU A 403 52.14 2.40 -54.24
CA GLU A 403 52.69 2.09 -52.92
C GLU A 403 53.99 1.25 -52.96
N GLY A 404 54.95 1.57 -52.07
CA GLY A 404 56.17 0.79 -51.76
C GLY A 404 57.33 0.87 -52.77
N ASP A 405 57.30 1.79 -53.74
CA ASP A 405 58.34 1.93 -54.76
C ASP A 405 59.53 2.82 -54.32
N ASN A 406 59.38 3.55 -53.22
CA ASN A 406 60.37 4.41 -52.59
C ASN A 406 60.23 4.49 -51.05
N PRO A 407 60.58 3.41 -50.30
CA PRO A 407 60.34 3.32 -48.85
C PRO A 407 61.25 4.23 -48.02
N CYS A 408 60.71 4.72 -46.91
CA CYS A 408 61.42 5.47 -45.89
C CYS A 408 62.47 4.60 -45.15
N THR A 409 63.66 5.14 -44.82
CA THR A 409 64.73 4.41 -44.08
C THR A 409 65.56 5.34 -43.19
N GLY A 410 66.06 4.82 -42.07
CA GLY A 410 66.95 5.55 -41.16
C GLY A 410 66.32 6.80 -40.56
N GLY A 411 65.02 6.74 -40.28
CA GLY A 411 64.23 7.84 -39.70
C GLY A 411 63.87 8.98 -40.66
N SER A 412 63.65 8.69 -41.95
CA SER A 412 63.16 9.65 -42.96
C SER A 412 61.64 9.55 -43.09
N THR A 413 60.89 10.66 -43.13
CA THR A 413 59.41 10.66 -43.05
C THR A 413 58.72 11.57 -44.10
N ALA A 414 59.32 11.82 -45.26
CA ALA A 414 58.72 12.72 -46.25
C ALA A 414 59.15 12.42 -47.70
N SER A 415 58.18 12.44 -48.63
CA SER A 415 58.41 12.14 -50.06
C SER A 415 59.04 10.76 -50.27
N CYS A 416 58.64 9.82 -49.44
CA CYS A 416 58.82 8.39 -49.52
C CYS A 416 57.48 7.76 -49.15
N ASP A 417 57.30 6.53 -49.59
CA ASP A 417 56.17 5.70 -49.20
C ASP A 417 56.49 5.13 -47.81
N ASP A 418 55.47 4.81 -47.04
CA ASP A 418 55.64 4.11 -45.79
C ASP A 418 56.38 2.77 -46.02
N ASN A 419 57.37 2.49 -45.16
CA ASN A 419 58.09 1.22 -45.17
C ASN A 419 57.35 0.09 -44.41
N CYS A 420 56.24 0.40 -43.72
CA CYS A 420 55.28 -0.55 -43.20
C CYS A 420 53.79 -0.06 -43.32
N PRO A 421 53.20 0.06 -44.54
CA PRO A 421 51.87 0.70 -44.84
C PRO A 421 50.60 0.18 -44.15
N LEU A 422 50.73 -0.78 -43.25
CA LEU A 422 49.62 -1.39 -42.50
C LEU A 422 50.00 -1.54 -41.01
N VAL A 423 51.11 -0.92 -40.59
CA VAL A 423 51.72 -1.09 -39.26
C VAL A 423 52.31 0.24 -38.85
N TYR A 424 51.52 0.97 -38.06
CA TYR A 424 51.87 2.28 -37.51
C TYR A 424 53.34 2.36 -37.08
N ASN A 425 54.16 3.10 -37.83
CA ASN A 425 55.60 3.21 -37.54
C ASN A 425 56.18 4.59 -37.94
N PRO A 426 55.73 5.68 -37.29
CA PRO A 426 56.07 7.05 -37.68
C PRO A 426 57.57 7.39 -37.55
N GLY A 427 58.32 6.55 -36.81
CA GLY A 427 59.77 6.65 -36.60
C GLY A 427 60.61 6.03 -37.72
N GLN A 428 60.06 5.10 -38.50
CA GLN A 428 60.70 4.48 -39.67
C GLN A 428 62.11 3.91 -39.35
N GLU A 429 62.24 3.27 -38.18
CA GLU A 429 63.43 2.55 -37.70
C GLU A 429 63.78 1.33 -38.57
N ASP A 430 65.07 1.01 -38.63
CA ASP A 430 65.69 0.02 -39.54
C ASP A 430 67.12 -0.30 -39.03
N ALA A 431 67.20 -1.01 -37.91
CA ALA A 431 68.38 -1.31 -37.10
C ALA A 431 69.47 -2.04 -37.90
N ASP A 432 69.05 -2.84 -38.87
CA ASP A 432 69.89 -3.64 -39.75
C ASP A 432 70.15 -2.95 -41.13
N SER A 433 69.28 -2.00 -41.52
CA SER A 433 69.34 -1.12 -42.69
C SER A 433 69.00 -1.77 -44.05
N ASP A 434 67.96 -2.61 -44.15
CA ASP A 434 67.60 -3.35 -45.36
C ASP A 434 66.42 -2.79 -46.20
N GLY A 435 65.66 -1.84 -45.65
CA GLY A 435 64.54 -1.17 -46.32
C GLY A 435 63.15 -1.74 -46.01
N ILE A 436 63.06 -2.69 -45.07
CA ILE A 436 61.86 -3.05 -44.33
C ILE A 436 62.00 -2.37 -42.95
N GLY A 437 60.93 -1.78 -42.42
CA GLY A 437 61.01 -1.18 -41.08
C GLY A 437 61.20 -2.26 -40.01
N ASP A 438 61.89 -1.94 -38.93
CA ASP A 438 62.05 -2.85 -37.77
C ASP A 438 60.67 -3.33 -37.26
N ALA A 439 59.66 -2.47 -37.36
CA ALA A 439 58.26 -2.76 -37.02
C ALA A 439 57.63 -3.89 -37.88
N CYS A 440 58.17 -4.17 -39.06
CA CYS A 440 57.71 -5.22 -39.96
C CYS A 440 58.81 -6.25 -40.35
N GLU A 441 59.95 -6.29 -39.63
CA GLU A 441 61.04 -7.30 -39.69
C GLU A 441 61.05 -8.22 -38.42
N GLY A 442 61.88 -9.28 -38.35
CA GLY A 442 61.87 -10.26 -37.23
C GLY A 442 63.20 -10.84 -36.72
N ASP A 443 64.36 -10.19 -36.95
CA ASP A 443 65.66 -10.46 -36.27
C ASP A 443 66.50 -9.15 -36.25
N SER A 444 66.21 -8.29 -35.27
CA SER A 444 66.60 -6.88 -35.16
C SER A 444 68.08 -6.65 -34.81
N ASP A 445 68.72 -7.49 -33.95
CA ASP A 445 70.15 -7.33 -33.59
C ASP A 445 71.14 -8.34 -34.21
N GLY A 446 70.65 -9.41 -34.84
CA GLY A 446 71.44 -10.40 -35.56
C GLY A 446 72.31 -11.31 -34.67
N ASP A 447 71.94 -11.53 -33.40
CA ASP A 447 72.64 -12.48 -32.52
C ASP A 447 72.45 -13.97 -32.93
N GLY A 448 71.46 -14.21 -33.79
CA GLY A 448 71.09 -15.50 -34.35
C GLY A 448 69.89 -16.16 -33.68
N VAL A 449 69.10 -15.37 -32.97
CA VAL A 449 67.81 -15.68 -32.38
C VAL A 449 66.80 -14.69 -32.98
N ASP A 450 65.74 -15.19 -33.64
CA ASP A 450 64.70 -14.32 -34.24
C ASP A 450 64.05 -13.47 -33.12
N ASP A 451 63.69 -12.20 -33.34
CA ASP A 451 63.17 -11.27 -32.31
C ASP A 451 61.98 -11.84 -31.55
N ALA A 452 61.14 -12.58 -32.26
CA ALA A 452 59.99 -13.27 -31.70
C ALA A 452 60.36 -14.30 -30.59
N VAL A 453 61.63 -14.67 -30.48
CA VAL A 453 62.16 -15.60 -29.46
C VAL A 453 63.45 -15.10 -28.82
N ASP A 454 63.88 -13.88 -29.09
CA ASP A 454 65.03 -13.23 -28.48
C ASP A 454 64.55 -12.42 -27.26
N ASN A 455 65.00 -12.79 -26.07
CA ASN A 455 64.64 -12.10 -24.83
C ASN A 455 65.56 -10.90 -24.53
N CYS A 456 66.49 -10.56 -25.41
CA CYS A 456 67.03 -9.21 -25.48
C CYS A 456 67.22 -8.84 -26.97
N PRO A 457 66.14 -8.52 -27.72
CA PRO A 457 66.14 -8.33 -29.18
C PRO A 457 67.14 -7.30 -29.71
N ASP A 458 67.53 -6.34 -28.86
CA ASP A 458 68.49 -5.28 -29.14
C ASP A 458 69.86 -5.48 -28.46
N VAL A 459 70.01 -6.49 -27.60
CA VAL A 459 71.17 -6.70 -26.70
C VAL A 459 71.66 -8.15 -26.68
N TYR A 460 72.46 -8.52 -27.68
CA TYR A 460 73.30 -9.74 -27.78
C TYR A 460 73.38 -10.61 -26.50
N ASN A 461 72.52 -11.61 -26.41
CA ASN A 461 72.47 -12.55 -25.30
C ASN A 461 72.12 -13.98 -25.77
N PRO A 462 72.99 -14.69 -26.54
CA PRO A 462 72.68 -15.99 -27.16
C PRO A 462 72.39 -17.15 -26.19
N GLY A 463 72.49 -16.89 -24.89
CA GLY A 463 72.16 -17.80 -23.80
C GLY A 463 70.71 -17.74 -23.33
N GLN A 464 69.97 -16.67 -23.66
CA GLN A 464 68.52 -16.52 -23.48
C GLN A 464 68.06 -16.98 -22.07
N ALA A 465 68.79 -16.54 -21.03
CA ALA A 465 68.46 -16.83 -19.64
C ALA A 465 67.52 -15.73 -19.14
N ASP A 466 66.47 -16.12 -18.42
CA ASP A 466 65.38 -15.27 -17.95
C ASP A 466 64.80 -15.95 -16.71
N GLY A 467 64.96 -15.28 -15.56
CA GLY A 467 64.86 -15.82 -14.22
C GLY A 467 63.45 -15.79 -13.65
N ASP A 468 62.71 -14.74 -13.95
CA ASP A 468 61.29 -14.53 -13.65
C ASP A 468 60.36 -14.81 -14.84
N SER A 469 60.93 -15.14 -15.99
CA SER A 469 60.20 -15.53 -17.20
C SER A 469 59.36 -14.40 -17.79
N ASP A 470 59.87 -13.17 -17.70
CA ASP A 470 59.22 -11.96 -18.16
C ASP A 470 59.45 -11.63 -19.64
N GLY A 471 60.25 -12.46 -20.31
CA GLY A 471 60.60 -12.26 -21.71
C GLY A 471 61.73 -11.28 -21.92
N VAL A 472 62.29 -10.73 -20.85
CA VAL A 472 63.53 -9.97 -20.85
C VAL A 472 64.62 -10.77 -20.16
N GLY A 473 65.72 -10.96 -20.86
CA GLY A 473 66.76 -11.84 -20.37
C GLY A 473 67.43 -11.25 -19.15
N ASP A 474 67.79 -12.11 -18.17
CA ASP A 474 68.63 -11.81 -16.99
C ASP A 474 69.83 -10.89 -17.28
N ALA A 475 70.29 -10.88 -18.54
CA ALA A 475 71.42 -10.09 -19.03
C ALA A 475 71.08 -8.61 -19.26
N CYS A 476 69.84 -8.30 -19.61
CA CYS A 476 69.30 -6.95 -19.79
C CYS A 476 68.26 -6.58 -18.71
N ASP A 477 68.05 -7.46 -17.71
CA ASP A 477 67.03 -7.34 -16.66
C ASP A 477 67.48 -6.66 -15.34
N ASN A 478 66.75 -5.62 -14.89
CA ASN A 478 66.95 -4.81 -13.69
C ASN A 478 65.91 -5.08 -12.58
N CYS A 479 64.93 -5.96 -12.80
CA CYS A 479 64.17 -6.64 -11.76
C CYS A 479 64.15 -8.17 -11.98
N PRO A 480 65.27 -8.90 -11.80
CA PRO A 480 65.46 -10.29 -12.27
C PRO A 480 64.61 -11.40 -11.65
N THR A 481 63.68 -11.02 -10.78
CA THR A 481 62.73 -11.91 -10.12
C THR A 481 61.29 -11.39 -10.17
N ILE A 482 61.11 -10.17 -10.67
CA ILE A 482 59.83 -9.48 -10.79
C ILE A 482 59.78 -8.95 -12.20
N SER A 483 59.01 -9.67 -13.01
CA SER A 483 58.81 -9.44 -14.42
C SER A 483 58.63 -7.96 -14.77
N ASN A 484 59.58 -7.39 -15.50
CA ASN A 484 59.55 -6.01 -15.94
C ASN A 484 60.25 -5.81 -17.29
N SER A 485 59.63 -6.33 -18.34
CA SER A 485 60.17 -6.30 -19.69
C SER A 485 60.54 -4.89 -20.26
N ASP A 486 60.14 -3.80 -19.59
CA ASP A 486 60.44 -2.41 -19.96
C ASP A 486 61.78 -1.88 -19.40
N GLN A 487 62.31 -2.52 -18.36
CA GLN A 487 63.63 -2.25 -17.81
C GLN A 487 63.85 -0.81 -17.34
N ALA A 488 62.79 -0.13 -16.91
CA ALA A 488 62.86 1.24 -16.41
C ALA A 488 63.58 1.30 -15.04
N ASN A 489 64.34 2.37 -14.76
CA ASN A 489 64.98 2.64 -13.46
C ASN A 489 65.32 4.14 -13.37
N SER A 490 64.50 4.87 -12.63
CA SER A 490 64.40 6.33 -12.66
C SER A 490 65.32 7.03 -11.66
N ASP A 491 65.63 6.40 -10.52
CA ASP A 491 66.50 6.97 -9.49
C ASP A 491 67.90 6.37 -9.40
N SER A 492 68.17 5.35 -10.21
CA SER A 492 69.42 4.60 -10.30
C SER A 492 69.81 3.84 -9.03
N ASP A 493 68.82 3.39 -8.26
CA ASP A 493 69.02 2.46 -7.17
C ASP A 493 69.21 1.00 -7.68
N SER A 494 69.03 -0.02 -6.84
CA SER A 494 69.27 -1.43 -7.24
C SER A 494 68.05 -2.15 -7.83
N TYR A 495 66.90 -1.49 -7.85
CA TYR A 495 65.61 -2.02 -8.28
C TYR A 495 65.16 -1.25 -9.53
N GLY A 496 64.67 -1.95 -10.55
CA GLY A 496 63.97 -1.27 -11.63
C GLY A 496 62.66 -0.67 -11.11
N ASP A 497 62.12 0.31 -11.83
CA ASP A 497 60.89 1.02 -11.44
C ASP A 497 59.72 0.06 -11.15
N ALA A 498 59.73 -1.13 -11.77
CA ALA A 498 58.70 -2.17 -11.58
C ALA A 498 58.82 -2.99 -10.29
N CYS A 499 59.97 -2.94 -9.61
CA CYS A 499 60.20 -3.66 -8.36
C CYS A 499 60.73 -2.74 -7.25
N ASP A 500 60.59 -1.44 -7.47
CA ASP A 500 60.94 -0.38 -6.54
C ASP A 500 59.65 0.33 -6.12
N ASN A 501 59.27 0.24 -4.84
CA ASN A 501 58.11 0.97 -4.32
C ASN A 501 58.40 2.46 -4.11
N CYS A 502 59.62 2.94 -4.37
CA CYS A 502 59.89 4.36 -4.58
C CYS A 502 60.79 4.62 -5.79
N PRO A 503 60.27 4.50 -7.03
CA PRO A 503 61.05 4.53 -8.28
C PRO A 503 61.93 5.77 -8.51
N THR A 504 61.63 6.87 -7.80
CA THR A 504 62.36 8.14 -7.90
C THR A 504 63.16 8.51 -6.65
N VAL A 505 63.06 7.70 -5.58
CA VAL A 505 63.59 7.99 -4.24
C VAL A 505 64.16 6.73 -3.58
N VAL A 506 65.48 6.57 -3.64
CA VAL A 506 66.25 5.50 -2.98
C VAL A 506 65.75 5.10 -1.57
N ASN A 507 65.13 3.93 -1.45
CA ASN A 507 64.59 3.34 -0.22
C ASN A 507 64.82 1.81 -0.14
N GLU A 508 65.98 1.41 0.37
CA GLU A 508 66.43 0.01 0.28
C GLU A 508 65.70 -0.99 1.24
N ASP A 509 64.81 -0.51 2.11
CA ASP A 509 63.94 -1.31 2.98
C ASP A 509 62.57 -1.65 2.36
N GLN A 510 62.06 -0.80 1.47
CA GLN A 510 60.78 -0.99 0.78
C GLN A 510 59.61 -1.22 1.75
N ASP A 511 59.61 -0.50 2.89
CA ASP A 511 58.44 -0.42 3.79
C ASP A 511 57.33 0.39 3.09
N ASP A 512 56.07 0.05 3.35
CA ASP A 512 54.85 0.48 2.64
C ASP A 512 53.64 0.12 3.55
N THR A 513 53.20 1.09 4.36
CA THR A 513 52.35 0.86 5.54
C THR A 513 50.88 0.66 5.18
N ASP A 514 50.34 1.48 4.29
CA ASP A 514 49.02 1.30 3.67
C ASP A 514 49.01 0.24 2.56
N SER A 515 50.19 -0.22 2.10
CA SER A 515 50.32 -1.19 1.01
C SER A 515 49.75 -0.67 -0.31
N ASP A 516 49.75 0.64 -0.50
CA ASP A 516 49.25 1.30 -1.71
C ASP A 516 50.25 1.18 -2.89
N GLY A 517 51.47 0.74 -2.59
CA GLY A 517 52.54 0.50 -3.54
C GLY A 517 53.55 1.64 -3.67
N ALA A 518 53.30 2.79 -3.04
CA ALA A 518 54.29 3.80 -2.73
C ALA A 518 54.89 3.51 -1.35
N GLY A 519 56.22 3.40 -1.27
CA GLY A 519 56.85 3.12 0.01
C GLY A 519 56.87 4.34 0.93
N ASP A 520 56.84 4.13 2.25
CA ASP A 520 56.84 5.18 3.30
C ASP A 520 57.92 6.28 3.10
N ALA A 521 58.98 5.98 2.33
CA ALA A 521 60.07 6.91 2.07
C ALA A 521 59.77 7.97 0.99
N CYS A 522 58.83 7.68 0.10
CA CYS A 522 58.38 8.55 -0.99
C CYS A 522 56.89 8.82 -0.95
N ASP A 523 56.16 8.09 -0.13
CA ASP A 523 54.84 8.50 0.28
C ASP A 523 54.89 9.80 1.07
N THR A 524 53.82 10.56 0.95
CA THR A 524 53.54 11.74 1.76
C THR A 524 52.40 11.52 2.74
N ASP A 525 51.80 10.33 2.71
CA ASP A 525 50.60 9.90 3.39
C ASP A 525 50.69 8.38 3.63
N ASP A 526 51.51 7.97 4.60
CA ASP A 526 51.93 6.58 4.81
C ASP A 526 50.79 5.59 5.15
N ASP A 527 49.60 6.08 5.53
CA ASP A 527 48.40 5.27 5.79
C ASP A 527 47.22 5.51 4.85
N GLY A 528 47.37 6.44 3.90
CA GLY A 528 46.44 6.66 2.80
C GLY A 528 45.14 7.38 3.19
N ASP A 529 45.14 8.12 4.30
CA ASP A 529 43.95 8.75 4.87
C ASP A 529 43.62 10.14 4.27
N GLY A 530 44.48 10.65 3.39
CA GLY A 530 44.36 11.95 2.77
C GLY A 530 44.98 13.10 3.58
N VAL A 531 45.60 12.80 4.72
CA VAL A 531 46.25 13.73 5.63
C VAL A 531 47.75 13.48 5.62
N PRO A 532 48.56 14.42 5.12
CA PRO A 532 49.98 14.16 4.99
C PRO A 532 50.70 13.93 6.34
N ASP A 533 51.65 12.98 6.41
CA ASP A 533 52.30 12.50 7.68
C ASP A 533 52.84 13.63 8.56
N GLY A 534 53.23 14.74 7.94
CA GLY A 534 53.80 15.89 8.65
C GLY A 534 52.78 16.68 9.49
N THR A 535 51.50 16.46 9.26
CA THR A 535 50.35 17.11 9.90
C THR A 535 49.37 16.14 10.51
N ASP A 536 49.51 14.86 10.18
CA ASP A 536 48.72 13.76 10.67
C ASP A 536 49.02 13.40 12.15
N ASN A 537 47.97 13.23 12.94
CA ASN A 537 48.01 12.82 14.34
C ASN A 537 48.03 11.29 14.53
N CYS A 538 47.80 10.49 13.47
CA CYS A 538 48.00 9.04 13.41
C CYS A 538 48.69 8.55 12.12
N PRO A 539 49.95 8.94 11.80
CA PRO A 539 50.63 8.75 10.49
C PRO A 539 50.88 7.33 9.95
N LEU A 540 50.28 6.30 10.52
CA LEU A 540 50.41 4.89 10.12
C LEU A 540 49.06 4.15 10.33
N ILE A 541 47.97 4.86 10.66
CA ILE A 541 46.62 4.37 10.91
C ILE A 541 45.62 5.40 10.36
N ASP A 542 44.97 5.02 9.26
CA ASP A 542 44.02 5.82 8.51
C ASP A 542 42.95 6.53 9.37
N ASN A 543 42.99 7.87 9.41
CA ASN A 543 42.02 8.72 10.11
C ASN A 543 41.79 10.11 9.45
N PRO A 544 41.13 10.17 8.28
CA PRO A 544 41.06 11.35 7.41
C PRO A 544 40.51 12.62 8.07
N GLY A 545 39.63 12.44 9.06
CA GLY A 545 38.98 13.53 9.79
C GLY A 545 39.84 14.12 10.91
N GLN A 546 40.95 13.45 11.25
CA GLN A 546 41.93 13.90 12.26
C GLN A 546 41.25 14.21 13.59
N GLU A 547 40.24 13.42 13.92
CA GLU A 547 39.56 13.47 15.20
C GLU A 547 40.60 13.29 16.32
N ASP A 548 40.54 14.19 17.30
CA ASP A 548 41.44 14.31 18.45
C ASP A 548 40.60 14.94 19.56
N ASN A 549 39.68 14.13 20.08
CA ASN A 549 38.57 14.57 20.90
C ASN A 549 39.05 15.18 22.24
N ASP A 550 40.17 14.70 22.78
CA ASP A 550 40.80 15.24 23.98
C ASP A 550 41.90 16.31 23.70
N SER A 551 42.24 16.52 22.42
CA SER A 551 43.24 17.46 21.92
C SER A 551 44.66 17.23 22.48
N ASP A 552 45.05 15.99 22.74
CA ASP A 552 46.40 15.65 23.22
C ASP A 552 47.45 15.57 22.10
N GLY A 553 46.98 15.54 20.85
CA GLY A 553 47.77 15.50 19.63
C GLY A 553 48.09 14.10 19.10
N GLN A 554 47.45 13.07 19.65
CA GLN A 554 47.25 11.75 19.07
C GLN A 554 45.80 11.69 18.56
N GLY A 555 45.56 11.13 17.38
CA GLY A 555 44.19 11.03 16.87
C GLY A 555 43.43 9.87 17.48
N ASP A 556 42.11 9.98 17.54
CA ASP A 556 41.22 8.99 18.16
C ASP A 556 41.43 7.58 17.56
N ALA A 557 41.67 7.50 16.24
CA ALA A 557 41.93 6.22 15.56
C ALA A 557 43.18 5.46 16.05
N CYS A 558 44.14 6.16 16.65
CA CYS A 558 45.35 5.59 17.21
C CYS A 558 45.53 5.86 18.70
N ASP A 559 44.55 6.46 19.37
CA ASP A 559 44.44 6.55 20.82
C ASP A 559 43.63 5.35 21.37
N ASP A 560 43.80 5.03 22.65
CA ASP A 560 43.07 3.93 23.32
C ASP A 560 42.10 4.47 24.41
N ASP A 561 41.90 5.80 24.49
CA ASP A 561 41.19 6.58 25.54
C ASP A 561 40.81 7.99 25.00
N ASP A 562 39.92 8.05 24.00
CA ASP A 562 39.64 9.22 23.13
C ASP A 562 39.11 10.46 23.88
N ASP A 563 38.55 10.31 25.08
CA ASP A 563 38.07 11.42 25.91
C ASP A 563 38.95 11.70 27.15
N ASN A 564 39.99 10.87 27.35
CA ASN A 564 40.97 10.92 28.43
C ASN A 564 40.35 10.97 29.84
N ASP A 565 39.19 10.34 30.02
CA ASP A 565 38.53 10.20 31.31
C ASP A 565 39.12 9.05 32.15
N GLY A 566 39.91 8.19 31.50
CA GLY A 566 40.66 7.08 32.08
C GLY A 566 39.97 5.72 31.97
N ILE A 567 38.93 5.62 31.15
CA ILE A 567 38.33 4.39 30.64
C ILE A 567 38.81 4.19 29.19
N ASN A 568 39.00 2.93 28.77
CA ASN A 568 39.49 2.65 27.41
C ASN A 568 38.29 2.44 26.48
N ASP A 569 38.37 2.91 25.23
CA ASP A 569 37.25 2.96 24.26
C ASP A 569 36.45 1.66 24.18
N GLY A 570 37.11 0.50 24.14
CA GLY A 570 36.44 -0.80 24.10
C GLY A 570 35.63 -1.19 25.35
N VAL A 571 35.56 -0.33 26.36
CA VAL A 571 34.75 -0.45 27.59
C VAL A 571 33.97 0.84 27.87
N ASP A 572 34.20 1.90 27.09
CA ASP A 572 33.55 3.19 27.30
C ASP A 572 32.19 3.22 26.60
N HIS A 573 31.11 3.46 27.34
CA HIS A 573 29.76 3.60 26.82
C HIS A 573 29.54 4.97 26.15
N CYS A 574 30.42 5.95 26.39
CA CYS A 574 30.48 7.22 25.67
C CYS A 574 31.93 7.55 25.29
N GLN A 575 32.46 6.83 24.30
CA GLN A 575 33.85 6.90 23.81
C GLN A 575 34.40 8.33 23.62
N PHE A 576 33.55 9.29 23.24
CA PHE A 576 33.97 10.67 22.95
C PHE A 576 33.54 11.68 24.03
N ILE A 577 32.89 11.27 25.12
CA ILE A 577 32.37 12.19 26.14
C ILE A 577 32.80 11.74 27.54
N ALA A 578 33.75 12.49 28.11
CA ALA A 578 34.35 12.22 29.43
C ALA A 578 33.32 12.07 30.56
N LYS A 579 32.95 10.82 30.89
CA LYS A 579 31.96 10.45 31.92
C LYS A 579 32.36 9.17 32.70
N PRO A 580 32.97 9.33 33.88
CA PRO A 580 33.57 8.20 34.61
C PRO A 580 32.60 7.19 35.27
N ASP A 581 31.28 7.38 35.16
CA ASP A 581 30.28 6.54 35.83
C ASP A 581 29.47 5.60 34.91
N GLN A 582 29.60 5.74 33.58
CA GLN A 582 29.18 4.74 32.57
C GLN A 582 27.71 4.29 32.74
N ALA A 583 26.83 5.23 33.07
CA ALA A 583 25.39 4.98 33.19
C ALA A 583 24.77 4.79 31.80
N ASP A 584 23.96 3.74 31.67
CA ASP A 584 23.31 3.20 30.48
C ASP A 584 21.94 2.71 31.01
N ASN A 585 20.87 3.42 30.64
CA ASN A 585 19.57 3.37 31.32
C ASN A 585 18.65 2.28 30.75
N ASP A 586 18.73 2.06 29.44
CA ASP A 586 17.93 1.16 28.63
C ASP A 586 18.70 -0.13 28.22
N THR A 587 20.01 -0.17 28.46
CA THR A 587 20.92 -1.33 28.29
C THR A 587 21.23 -1.72 26.85
N ASP A 588 21.11 -0.79 25.91
CA ASP A 588 21.46 -0.97 24.50
C ASP A 588 23.00 -0.97 24.26
N GLY A 589 23.76 -0.39 25.18
CA GLY A 589 25.22 -0.26 25.15
C GLY A 589 25.72 1.16 24.89
N SER A 590 24.82 2.11 24.62
CA SER A 590 25.04 3.56 24.57
C SER A 590 24.95 4.13 26.00
N GLY A 591 25.76 5.14 26.31
CA GLY A 591 25.68 5.80 27.61
C GLY A 591 24.64 6.92 27.58
N ALA A 592 23.90 7.10 28.69
CA ALA A 592 22.80 8.07 28.84
C ALA A 592 23.20 9.57 28.83
N VAL A 593 24.17 9.95 28.01
CA VAL A 593 24.71 11.30 27.76
C VAL A 593 25.12 11.41 26.28
N CYS A 594 25.31 10.27 25.61
CA CYS A 594 25.62 10.15 24.20
C CYS A 594 24.55 9.33 23.44
N ASP A 595 23.51 8.87 24.14
CA ASP A 595 22.27 8.39 23.55
C ASP A 595 21.38 9.60 23.24
N THR A 596 20.58 9.49 22.18
CA THR A 596 19.69 10.56 21.70
C THR A 596 18.21 10.22 21.90
N ASP A 597 17.93 9.00 22.34
CA ASP A 597 16.61 8.45 22.69
C ASP A 597 16.85 7.53 23.90
N ASP A 598 16.95 8.12 25.10
CA ASP A 598 17.48 7.49 26.31
C ASP A 598 16.61 6.32 26.82
N ASP A 599 15.37 6.18 26.33
CA ASP A 599 14.40 5.15 26.75
C ASP A 599 13.76 4.33 25.61
N ASN A 600 14.08 4.63 24.36
CA ASN A 600 13.70 3.91 23.15
C ASN A 600 12.19 3.92 22.85
N ASP A 601 11.53 5.04 23.10
CA ASP A 601 10.10 5.25 22.81
C ASP A 601 9.83 5.73 21.37
N GLY A 602 10.91 6.12 20.66
CA GLY A 602 10.87 6.59 19.28
C GLY A 602 10.83 8.12 19.13
N ILE A 603 10.89 8.86 20.24
CA ILE A 603 10.99 10.31 20.33
C ILE A 603 12.39 10.67 20.82
N LEU A 604 12.98 11.72 20.27
CA LEU A 604 14.34 12.11 20.62
C LEU A 604 14.33 13.04 21.84
N ASP A 605 15.32 12.89 22.73
CA ASP A 605 15.52 13.75 23.91
C ASP A 605 15.63 15.26 23.54
N ASP A 606 16.12 15.56 22.33
CA ASP A 606 16.30 16.91 21.75
C ASP A 606 15.82 16.90 20.28
N GLY A 607 14.57 16.49 20.06
CA GLY A 607 14.02 16.26 18.72
C GLY A 607 13.79 17.51 17.86
N ASP A 608 13.95 18.72 18.43
CA ASP A 608 13.93 19.97 17.67
C ASP A 608 15.33 20.48 17.24
N ASP A 609 16.38 19.71 17.53
CA ASP A 609 17.79 20.00 17.26
C ASP A 609 18.25 21.39 17.78
N SER A 610 17.59 21.92 18.81
CA SER A 610 17.98 23.20 19.44
C SER A 610 19.31 23.10 20.18
N GLY A 611 19.73 21.88 20.53
CA GLY A 611 20.88 21.59 21.36
C GLY A 611 20.57 21.74 22.85
N THR A 612 19.29 21.76 23.24
CA THR A 612 18.82 21.97 24.63
C THR A 612 17.57 21.14 24.94
N GLU A 613 17.76 19.91 25.40
CA GLU A 613 16.71 19.03 25.98
C GLU A 613 15.70 19.79 26.88
N GLY A 614 14.42 19.61 26.57
CA GLY A 614 13.26 20.12 27.31
C GLY A 614 13.00 21.62 27.16
N ASP A 615 13.55 22.28 26.13
CA ASP A 615 13.24 23.68 25.84
C ASP A 615 12.09 23.85 24.85
N ASN A 616 11.73 22.77 24.14
CA ASN A 616 10.54 22.62 23.31
C ASN A 616 9.90 21.23 23.48
N PRO A 617 9.41 20.89 24.70
CA PRO A 617 8.84 19.58 24.97
C PRO A 617 7.60 19.30 24.11
N CYS A 618 7.46 18.05 23.68
CA CYS A 618 6.29 17.53 23.01
C CYS A 618 5.07 17.67 23.92
N THR A 619 4.00 18.25 23.40
CA THR A 619 2.73 18.44 24.13
C THR A 619 1.55 18.20 23.19
N GLY A 620 0.44 17.70 23.73
CA GLY A 620 -0.79 17.50 22.96
C GLY A 620 -0.69 16.49 21.82
N GLY A 621 0.13 15.45 21.98
CA GLY A 621 0.29 14.36 21.00
C GLY A 621 1.21 14.70 19.81
N ALA A 622 1.96 15.81 19.88
CA ALA A 622 3.03 16.08 18.91
C ALA A 622 4.20 15.11 19.12
N THR A 623 4.73 14.53 18.03
CA THR A 623 5.80 13.52 18.07
C THR A 623 6.99 13.86 17.16
N VAL A 624 6.99 15.04 16.54
CA VAL A 624 8.03 15.48 15.60
C VAL A 624 8.45 16.91 15.88
N ASN A 625 9.76 17.19 15.76
CA ASN A 625 10.34 18.53 15.93
C ASN A 625 10.00 19.16 17.32
N CYS A 626 10.06 18.33 18.35
CA CYS A 626 9.91 18.64 19.76
C CYS A 626 10.74 17.65 20.59
N ASP A 627 11.04 18.00 21.83
CA ASP A 627 11.82 17.20 22.77
C ASP A 627 10.91 16.21 23.49
N ASP A 628 11.41 15.01 23.79
CA ASP A 628 10.72 14.06 24.66
C ASP A 628 10.36 14.72 26.01
N ASN A 629 9.07 14.67 26.39
CA ASN A 629 8.58 15.22 27.64
C ASN A 629 8.75 14.25 28.84
N CYS A 630 9.16 13.00 28.59
CA CYS A 630 9.62 12.02 29.56
C CYS A 630 10.90 11.26 29.12
N PRO A 631 12.08 11.92 29.04
CA PRO A 631 13.35 11.39 28.47
C PRO A 631 13.94 10.10 29.07
N LEU A 632 13.27 9.45 30.02
CA LEU A 632 13.74 8.25 30.72
C LEU A 632 12.60 7.24 30.95
N VAL A 633 11.39 7.53 30.45
CA VAL A 633 10.18 6.74 30.62
C VAL A 633 9.40 6.67 29.29
N ASP A 634 9.58 5.56 28.58
CA ASP A 634 8.88 5.20 27.34
C ASP A 634 7.41 5.63 27.29
N ASN A 635 7.13 6.73 26.57
CA ASN A 635 5.81 7.33 26.39
C ASN A 635 5.60 7.86 24.94
N PRO A 636 5.48 6.96 23.94
CA PRO A 636 5.49 7.33 22.51
C PRO A 636 4.35 8.26 22.07
N GLY A 637 3.29 8.39 22.89
CA GLY A 637 2.15 9.27 22.66
C GLY A 637 2.36 10.71 23.15
N GLN A 638 3.39 10.97 23.95
CA GLN A 638 3.79 12.28 24.44
C GLN A 638 2.62 13.07 25.07
N GLU A 639 1.72 12.37 25.78
CA GLU A 639 0.60 12.97 26.50
C GLU A 639 1.08 13.86 27.66
N ASP A 640 0.48 15.06 27.78
CA ASP A 640 0.78 16.07 28.79
C ASP A 640 -0.53 16.82 29.13
N ALA A 641 -1.25 16.32 30.14
CA ALA A 641 -2.61 16.72 30.45
C ALA A 641 -2.73 18.16 30.99
N ASP A 642 -1.69 18.69 31.63
CA ASP A 642 -1.66 20.06 32.17
C ASP A 642 -0.84 21.06 31.32
N SER A 643 -0.16 20.54 30.29
CA SER A 643 0.66 21.26 29.33
C SER A 643 1.81 22.04 29.99
N ASP A 644 2.40 21.50 31.05
CA ASP A 644 3.55 22.11 31.73
C ASP A 644 4.91 21.70 31.14
N GLY A 645 4.91 20.75 30.20
CA GLY A 645 6.07 20.24 29.47
C GLY A 645 6.73 19.03 30.13
N ILE A 646 6.06 18.38 31.08
CA ILE A 646 6.42 17.07 31.65
C ILE A 646 5.31 16.11 31.25
N GLY A 647 5.65 14.94 30.69
CA GLY A 647 4.64 13.99 30.27
C GLY A 647 3.93 13.28 31.43
N ASP A 648 2.72 12.82 31.14
CA ASP A 648 1.83 12.13 32.09
C ASP A 648 2.52 10.91 32.75
N ASP A 649 3.35 10.17 32.00
CA ASP A 649 3.97 8.92 32.45
C ASP A 649 5.15 9.11 33.42
N CYS A 650 5.74 10.32 33.47
CA CYS A 650 6.84 10.66 34.36
C CYS A 650 6.49 11.71 35.42
N GLU A 651 5.22 12.11 35.50
CA GLU A 651 4.68 12.94 36.58
C GLU A 651 3.88 12.12 37.62
N ASP A 652 3.68 12.68 38.82
CA ASP A 652 2.89 12.07 39.91
C ASP A 652 1.46 12.71 40.03
N ASP A 653 1.16 13.76 39.24
CA ASP A 653 0.00 14.69 39.31
C ASP A 653 -0.27 15.25 37.89
N ALA A 654 -0.61 14.35 36.95
CA ALA A 654 -0.56 14.60 35.50
C ALA A 654 -1.40 15.79 35.02
N ASP A 655 -2.51 16.09 35.69
CA ASP A 655 -3.40 17.22 35.33
C ASP A 655 -3.13 18.51 36.13
N GLY A 656 -2.10 18.53 36.97
CA GLY A 656 -1.65 19.68 37.75
C GLY A 656 -2.68 20.20 38.77
N ASP A 657 -3.66 19.38 39.18
CA ASP A 657 -4.74 19.80 40.06
C ASP A 657 -4.33 19.89 41.55
N GLY A 658 -3.22 19.22 41.89
CA GLY A 658 -2.67 19.11 43.22
C GLY A 658 -3.09 17.84 43.97
N VAL A 659 -3.59 16.83 43.27
CA VAL A 659 -4.00 15.52 43.77
C VAL A 659 -3.23 14.45 42.99
N ASP A 660 -2.35 13.74 43.71
CA ASP A 660 -1.53 12.65 43.18
C ASP A 660 -2.37 11.56 42.49
N ASP A 661 -2.00 11.15 41.27
CA ASP A 661 -2.76 10.27 40.37
C ASP A 661 -3.25 8.99 41.06
N THR A 662 -2.48 8.48 42.02
CA THR A 662 -2.82 7.25 42.74
C THR A 662 -4.05 7.37 43.65
N VAL A 663 -4.49 8.59 43.91
CA VAL A 663 -5.68 8.92 44.70
C VAL A 663 -6.63 9.87 43.97
N ASP A 664 -6.28 10.28 42.76
CA ASP A 664 -7.11 11.08 41.88
C ASP A 664 -8.21 10.22 41.24
N ASN A 665 -9.45 10.71 41.24
CA ASN A 665 -10.57 10.07 40.55
C ASN A 665 -10.77 10.58 39.11
N CYS A 666 -9.99 11.55 38.66
CA CYS A 666 -9.77 11.96 37.28
C CYS A 666 -8.29 12.34 37.03
N PRO A 667 -7.36 11.37 37.00
CA PRO A 667 -5.92 11.64 36.93
C PRO A 667 -5.45 12.57 35.79
N TYR A 668 -6.21 12.61 34.69
CA TYR A 668 -5.88 13.38 33.48
C TYR A 668 -6.82 14.58 33.25
N ASN A 669 -7.70 14.92 34.21
CA ASN A 669 -8.67 16.00 34.03
C ASN A 669 -8.85 16.85 35.30
N TYR A 670 -8.28 18.05 35.27
CA TYR A 670 -8.19 18.97 36.42
C TYR A 670 -9.45 19.01 37.28
N ASN A 671 -9.43 18.36 38.45
CA ASN A 671 -10.60 18.29 39.34
C ASN A 671 -10.28 18.38 40.86
N PRO A 672 -9.64 19.44 41.39
CA PRO A 672 -9.01 19.44 42.74
C PRO A 672 -9.93 19.21 43.94
N GLY A 673 -11.23 19.24 43.68
CA GLY A 673 -12.27 18.96 44.65
C GLY A 673 -12.78 17.52 44.66
N GLN A 674 -12.30 16.65 43.76
CA GLN A 674 -12.53 15.20 43.72
C GLN A 674 -14.01 14.87 43.92
N GLN A 675 -14.87 15.52 43.13
CA GLN A 675 -16.30 15.23 43.16
C GLN A 675 -16.55 13.91 42.45
N ASP A 676 -17.47 13.12 42.99
CA ASP A 676 -17.89 11.82 42.50
C ASP A 676 -19.29 11.58 43.10
N PHE A 677 -20.31 11.90 42.31
CA PHE A 677 -21.68 12.02 42.78
C PHE A 677 -22.35 10.66 43.00
N ASP A 678 -22.03 9.66 42.18
CA ASP A 678 -22.61 8.32 42.24
C ASP A 678 -21.73 7.27 42.95
N SER A 679 -20.49 7.63 43.26
CA SER A 679 -19.52 6.86 44.04
C SER A 679 -19.01 5.59 43.37
N ASP A 680 -18.84 5.62 42.05
CA ASP A 680 -18.33 4.49 41.27
C ASP A 680 -16.79 4.42 41.17
N GLY A 681 -16.12 5.55 41.45
CA GLY A 681 -14.67 5.68 41.46
C GLY A 681 -14.11 6.59 40.38
N VAL A 682 -14.94 7.05 39.44
CA VAL A 682 -14.63 8.07 38.42
C VAL A 682 -15.17 9.41 38.92
N GLY A 683 -14.46 10.51 38.68
CA GLY A 683 -14.88 11.84 39.14
C GLY A 683 -15.83 12.52 38.17
N ASP A 684 -16.76 13.36 38.68
CA ASP A 684 -17.80 14.06 37.89
C ASP A 684 -17.27 14.82 36.65
N VAL A 685 -15.97 15.14 36.60
CA VAL A 685 -15.32 15.88 35.50
C VAL A 685 -14.92 14.97 34.33
N CYS A 686 -14.62 13.71 34.61
CA CYS A 686 -14.17 12.71 33.64
C CYS A 686 -15.10 11.50 33.60
N ASP A 687 -16.31 11.66 34.15
CA ASP A 687 -17.34 10.64 34.19
C ASP A 687 -18.34 10.93 33.05
N ASN A 688 -18.41 10.04 32.07
CA ASN A 688 -19.39 10.12 30.98
C ASN A 688 -20.81 9.74 31.43
N CYS A 689 -21.01 9.32 32.68
CA CYS A 689 -22.31 9.22 33.34
C CYS A 689 -22.29 9.73 34.80
N PRO A 690 -22.15 11.05 35.06
CA PRO A 690 -21.97 11.64 36.41
C PRO A 690 -23.08 11.37 37.43
N ALA A 691 -24.19 10.76 37.02
CA ALA A 691 -25.32 10.45 37.86
C ALA A 691 -25.61 8.95 37.99
N ALA A 692 -24.89 8.10 37.26
CA ALA A 692 -25.17 6.68 37.11
C ALA A 692 -23.87 5.86 36.97
N GLY A 693 -23.44 5.28 38.09
CA GLY A 693 -22.12 4.64 38.15
C GLY A 693 -21.86 3.56 37.10
N ASN A 694 -20.78 3.78 36.36
CA ASN A 694 -20.24 2.99 35.27
C ASN A 694 -18.70 3.10 35.32
N SER A 695 -18.10 2.44 36.30
CA SER A 695 -16.65 2.52 36.55
C SER A 695 -15.76 2.05 35.40
N ASP A 696 -16.35 1.41 34.37
CA ASP A 696 -15.68 1.01 33.13
C ASP A 696 -15.77 2.08 32.02
N GLN A 697 -16.58 3.13 32.21
CA GLN A 697 -16.75 4.27 31.31
C GLN A 697 -17.06 3.86 29.86
N ALA A 698 -17.73 2.71 29.69
CA ALA A 698 -18.06 2.18 28.38
C ALA A 698 -19.01 3.13 27.65
N ASP A 699 -18.61 3.50 26.44
CA ASP A 699 -19.28 4.37 25.49
C ASP A 699 -19.01 3.74 24.10
N VAL A 700 -20.03 3.11 23.53
CA VAL A 700 -19.86 2.24 22.35
C VAL A 700 -19.84 3.05 21.05
N ASP A 701 -20.58 4.14 20.98
CA ASP A 701 -20.68 5.00 19.79
C ASP A 701 -19.82 6.27 19.88
N GLY A 702 -19.28 6.58 21.06
CA GLY A 702 -18.35 7.68 21.29
C GLY A 702 -19.01 9.05 21.37
N ASP A 703 -20.30 9.13 21.70
CA ASP A 703 -21.04 10.40 21.75
C ASP A 703 -20.80 11.23 23.02
N GLY A 704 -20.09 10.66 24.00
CA GLY A 704 -19.76 11.31 25.27
C GLY A 704 -20.73 11.00 26.41
N PHE A 705 -21.76 10.18 26.17
CA PHE A 705 -22.63 9.59 27.19
C PHE A 705 -22.32 8.09 27.32
N GLY A 706 -22.00 7.64 28.53
CA GLY A 706 -21.77 6.21 28.73
C GLY A 706 -23.06 5.39 28.55
N ASN A 707 -22.92 4.14 28.10
CA ASN A 707 -24.02 3.22 27.78
C ASN A 707 -25.12 3.08 28.85
N VAL A 708 -24.83 3.45 30.11
CA VAL A 708 -25.75 3.35 31.26
C VAL A 708 -26.68 4.56 31.38
N CYS A 709 -26.26 5.73 30.89
CA CYS A 709 -27.02 6.97 30.93
C CYS A 709 -27.43 7.50 29.55
N ASP A 710 -26.95 6.84 28.51
CA ASP A 710 -27.31 7.06 27.12
C ASP A 710 -28.71 6.50 26.79
N ASN A 711 -29.55 7.31 26.14
CA ASN A 711 -30.85 6.90 25.61
C ASN A 711 -30.79 6.27 24.21
N CYS A 712 -29.64 6.26 23.55
CA CYS A 712 -29.34 5.46 22.35
C CYS A 712 -27.91 4.84 22.41
N PRO A 713 -27.68 3.81 23.26
CA PRO A 713 -26.35 3.25 23.59
C PRO A 713 -25.45 2.71 22.46
N THR A 714 -25.92 2.74 21.22
CA THR A 714 -25.23 2.24 20.03
C THR A 714 -25.26 3.22 18.86
N ASP A 715 -26.00 4.33 19.00
CA ASP A 715 -26.28 5.27 17.92
C ASP A 715 -25.89 6.67 18.39
N TYR A 716 -24.78 7.18 17.86
CA TYR A 716 -24.17 8.44 18.27
C TYR A 716 -25.18 9.59 18.38
N ASN A 717 -25.50 10.05 19.60
CA ASN A 717 -26.53 11.06 19.82
C ASN A 717 -26.21 12.05 20.97
N PRO A 718 -25.17 12.90 20.82
CA PRO A 718 -24.59 13.71 21.91
C PRO A 718 -25.53 14.78 22.51
N THR A 719 -26.75 14.91 22.00
CA THR A 719 -27.79 15.81 22.54
C THR A 719 -28.76 15.12 23.49
N GLN A 720 -28.85 13.79 23.44
CA GLN A 720 -29.77 12.96 24.24
C GLN A 720 -31.21 13.48 24.13
N THR A 721 -31.60 13.87 22.92
CA THR A 721 -32.96 14.37 22.64
C THR A 721 -33.93 13.19 22.70
N ASP A 722 -35.11 13.46 23.23
CA ASP A 722 -36.19 12.48 23.48
C ASP A 722 -37.51 13.30 23.43
N THR A 723 -38.01 13.45 22.21
CA THR A 723 -39.06 14.39 21.83
C THR A 723 -40.41 13.99 22.44
N ASP A 724 -40.74 12.70 22.52
CA ASP A 724 -41.99 12.20 23.09
C ASP A 724 -41.87 11.81 24.60
N SER A 725 -40.64 11.73 25.13
CA SER A 725 -40.29 11.37 26.50
C SER A 725 -40.59 9.91 26.89
N ASP A 726 -40.44 8.96 25.97
CA ASP A 726 -40.67 7.55 26.21
C ASP A 726 -39.43 6.76 26.70
N SER A 727 -38.26 7.40 26.69
CA SER A 727 -36.92 6.95 27.11
C SER A 727 -36.03 6.37 26.01
N ASP A 728 -36.55 6.15 24.81
CA ASP A 728 -35.71 5.96 23.62
C ASP A 728 -35.39 7.37 23.07
N GLY A 729 -34.17 7.61 22.59
CA GLY A 729 -33.79 8.92 22.08
C GLY A 729 -34.12 9.09 20.60
N ASP A 730 -34.29 10.32 20.12
CA ASP A 730 -34.66 10.61 18.72
C ASP A 730 -33.71 9.97 17.67
N ALA A 731 -32.50 9.55 18.06
CA ALA A 731 -31.57 8.89 17.16
C ALA A 731 -31.85 7.38 16.96
N CYS A 732 -32.60 6.76 17.87
CA CYS A 732 -32.90 5.33 17.89
C CYS A 732 -34.39 5.01 18.13
N ASP A 733 -35.19 6.03 18.42
CA ASP A 733 -36.64 5.99 18.34
C ASP A 733 -37.05 5.94 16.85
N THR A 734 -38.21 5.37 16.59
CA THR A 734 -38.77 5.18 15.25
C THR A 734 -40.04 6.00 15.03
N ASP A 735 -40.51 6.70 16.07
CA ASP A 735 -41.67 7.59 16.11
C ASP A 735 -41.37 8.72 17.10
N ASP A 736 -40.40 9.58 16.76
CA ASP A 736 -39.78 10.58 17.65
C ASP A 736 -40.80 11.46 18.40
N ASP A 737 -41.97 11.72 17.80
CA ASP A 737 -43.00 12.56 18.39
C ASP A 737 -44.21 11.82 19.02
N GLY A 738 -44.21 10.49 18.90
CA GLY A 738 -45.17 9.58 19.50
C GLY A 738 -46.61 9.77 19.01
N ASP A 739 -46.80 10.27 17.79
CA ASP A 739 -48.12 10.46 17.21
C ASP A 739 -48.71 9.19 16.58
N GLY A 740 -47.84 8.19 16.36
CA GLY A 740 -48.15 6.88 15.82
C GLY A 740 -47.99 6.78 14.30
N VAL A 741 -47.11 7.60 13.72
CA VAL A 741 -46.60 7.51 12.36
C VAL A 741 -45.07 7.44 12.46
N ASP A 742 -44.48 6.37 11.94
CA ASP A 742 -43.03 6.17 12.05
C ASP A 742 -42.27 7.26 11.26
N ASP A 743 -41.08 7.69 11.69
CA ASP A 743 -40.38 8.88 11.17
C ASP A 743 -40.14 8.83 9.65
N VAL A 744 -39.90 7.64 9.10
CA VAL A 744 -39.73 7.41 7.65
C VAL A 744 -40.99 7.72 6.84
N ASP A 745 -42.16 7.63 7.47
CA ASP A 745 -43.47 7.90 6.90
C ASP A 745 -44.07 9.22 7.42
N ASP A 746 -43.38 9.93 8.33
CA ASP A 746 -43.83 11.15 8.97
C ASP A 746 -43.26 12.41 8.29
N ASN A 747 -44.12 13.28 7.78
CA ASN A 747 -43.70 14.57 7.21
C ASN A 747 -43.53 15.70 8.24
N CYS A 748 -43.66 15.41 9.55
CA CYS A 748 -43.23 16.20 10.69
C CYS A 748 -42.69 15.29 11.83
N PRO A 749 -41.56 14.58 11.64
CA PRO A 749 -41.06 13.57 12.59
C PRO A 749 -40.98 14.04 14.05
N LEU A 750 -40.68 15.32 14.27
CA LEU A 750 -40.51 15.91 15.60
C LEU A 750 -41.76 16.67 16.11
N THR A 751 -42.89 16.67 15.39
CA THR A 751 -44.07 17.48 15.73
C THR A 751 -45.39 16.77 15.43
N PRO A 752 -46.16 16.37 16.46
CA PRO A 752 -47.29 15.45 16.29
C PRO A 752 -48.34 15.95 15.31
N ASN A 753 -48.47 15.27 14.18
CA ASN A 753 -49.25 15.63 13.03
C ASN A 753 -50.01 14.46 12.37
N ALA A 754 -50.39 13.40 13.10
CA ALA A 754 -50.96 12.10 12.65
C ALA A 754 -52.02 12.08 11.51
N ASP A 755 -52.51 13.22 11.02
CA ASP A 755 -53.21 13.35 9.75
C ASP A 755 -52.32 13.57 8.51
N GLN A 756 -50.99 13.74 8.67
CA GLN A 756 -49.98 13.82 7.61
C GLN A 756 -50.38 14.82 6.52
N ALA A 757 -50.85 15.99 6.95
CA ALA A 757 -51.37 17.01 6.04
C ALA A 757 -50.22 17.80 5.41
N ASP A 758 -50.24 17.92 4.09
CA ASP A 758 -49.26 18.69 3.30
C ASP A 758 -50.02 19.33 2.11
N VAL A 759 -50.00 20.67 2.03
CA VAL A 759 -50.84 21.45 1.10
C VAL A 759 -50.15 21.75 -0.23
N ASP A 760 -48.86 22.07 -0.20
CA ASP A 760 -48.02 22.47 -1.33
C ASP A 760 -47.15 21.33 -1.90
N ASN A 761 -47.03 20.22 -1.19
CA ASN A 761 -46.36 18.98 -1.56
C ASN A 761 -44.84 19.14 -1.66
N ASP A 762 -44.22 19.84 -0.70
CA ASP A 762 -42.77 19.85 -0.48
C ASP A 762 -42.26 18.75 0.45
N ASN A 763 -43.18 17.90 0.94
CA ASN A 763 -42.93 16.83 1.89
C ASN A 763 -42.66 17.32 3.32
N VAL A 764 -42.98 18.57 3.66
CA VAL A 764 -43.03 19.05 5.04
C VAL A 764 -44.49 19.24 5.44
N GLY A 765 -44.88 18.72 6.60
CA GLY A 765 -46.27 18.74 7.03
C GLY A 765 -46.75 20.12 7.47
N ASP A 766 -48.01 20.45 7.18
CA ASP A 766 -48.68 21.74 7.43
C ASP A 766 -48.47 22.32 8.85
N VAL A 767 -48.16 21.48 9.85
CA VAL A 767 -47.99 21.89 11.26
C VAL A 767 -46.56 22.19 11.66
N CYS A 768 -45.58 21.66 10.92
CA CYS A 768 -44.15 21.93 11.08
C CYS A 768 -43.59 22.78 9.93
N ASP A 769 -44.38 23.03 8.88
CA ASP A 769 -43.98 23.89 7.77
C ASP A 769 -44.09 25.40 8.14
N ASN A 770 -42.98 26.13 7.99
CA ASN A 770 -42.88 27.58 8.16
C ASN A 770 -43.45 28.38 6.95
N CYS A 771 -43.73 27.72 5.82
CA CYS A 771 -44.42 28.25 4.66
C CYS A 771 -45.50 27.30 4.06
N PRO A 772 -46.59 26.97 4.80
CA PRO A 772 -47.63 25.94 4.49
C PRO A 772 -48.40 25.97 3.16
N THR A 773 -48.05 26.87 2.24
CA THR A 773 -48.70 26.99 0.95
C THR A 773 -47.75 27.23 -0.21
N ASP A 774 -46.44 27.34 0.04
CA ASP A 774 -45.43 27.80 -0.89
C ASP A 774 -44.15 26.91 -0.93
N PHE A 775 -44.26 25.61 -1.24
CA PHE A 775 -43.16 24.67 -1.58
C PHE A 775 -41.73 25.14 -1.24
N ASN A 776 -41.22 24.71 -0.09
CA ASN A 776 -39.94 25.10 0.48
C ASN A 776 -39.32 23.94 1.29
N PRO A 777 -38.93 22.82 0.65
CA PRO A 777 -38.49 21.61 1.35
C PRO A 777 -37.36 21.80 2.37
N GLY A 778 -36.51 22.83 2.19
CA GLY A 778 -35.38 23.13 3.08
C GLY A 778 -35.74 23.95 4.32
N GLN A 779 -36.98 24.45 4.43
CA GLN A 779 -37.50 25.18 5.59
C GLN A 779 -36.60 26.35 6.06
N GLU A 780 -35.89 27.01 5.15
CA GLU A 780 -35.00 28.13 5.48
C GLU A 780 -35.77 29.29 6.14
N ASP A 781 -35.21 29.91 7.19
CA ASP A 781 -35.81 31.00 8.00
C ASP A 781 -34.68 31.89 8.55
N ALA A 782 -34.19 32.81 7.72
CA ALA A 782 -32.96 33.56 7.99
C ALA A 782 -33.03 34.50 9.22
N ASP A 783 -34.23 34.89 9.67
CA ASP A 783 -34.43 35.75 10.85
C ASP A 783 -35.07 35.07 12.07
N ASP A 784 -35.26 33.75 12.00
CA ASP A 784 -35.87 32.88 13.02
C ASP A 784 -37.25 33.38 13.52
N ASP A 785 -38.03 34.06 12.68
CA ASP A 785 -39.34 34.60 13.09
C ASP A 785 -40.48 33.57 13.00
N GLY A 786 -40.20 32.42 12.38
CA GLY A 786 -41.11 31.30 12.15
C GLY A 786 -41.89 31.41 10.84
N VAL A 787 -41.43 32.22 9.90
CA VAL A 787 -41.92 32.34 8.52
C VAL A 787 -40.73 32.06 7.62
N GLY A 788 -40.85 31.05 6.74
CA GLY A 788 -39.71 30.68 5.89
C GLY A 788 -39.40 31.71 4.80
N ASP A 789 -38.16 31.70 4.32
CA ASP A 789 -37.61 32.70 3.39
C ASP A 789 -38.46 32.85 2.12
N VAL A 790 -38.93 31.72 1.58
CA VAL A 790 -39.75 31.66 0.35
C VAL A 790 -41.07 32.44 0.47
N CYS A 791 -41.61 32.56 1.69
CA CYS A 791 -42.86 33.26 1.96
C CYS A 791 -42.73 34.51 2.85
N ASP A 792 -41.52 34.78 3.36
CA ASP A 792 -41.17 36.05 3.96
C ASP A 792 -40.94 37.12 2.87
N ASN A 793 -41.12 38.39 3.23
CA ASN A 793 -40.84 39.52 2.34
C ASN A 793 -39.66 40.37 2.85
N ASP A 794 -39.07 39.99 3.98
CA ASP A 794 -37.99 40.63 4.74
C ASP A 794 -37.18 39.50 5.40
N GLU A 795 -36.54 38.66 4.55
CA GLU A 795 -35.90 37.38 4.90
C GLU A 795 -34.95 37.50 6.11
N ASP A 796 -34.21 38.61 6.22
CA ASP A 796 -33.24 38.84 7.29
C ASP A 796 -33.77 39.67 8.50
N GLY A 797 -35.06 40.04 8.48
CA GLY A 797 -35.73 40.78 9.55
C GLY A 797 -35.21 42.20 9.80
N ASP A 798 -34.51 42.81 8.84
CA ASP A 798 -33.89 44.12 9.00
C ASP A 798 -34.86 45.31 8.90
N GLY A 799 -36.00 45.06 8.26
CA GLY A 799 -37.04 46.02 7.97
C GLY A 799 -36.98 46.64 6.57
N VAL A 800 -36.31 45.98 5.61
CA VAL A 800 -36.18 46.37 4.21
C VAL A 800 -36.60 45.20 3.31
N ASP A 801 -37.70 45.37 2.57
CA ASP A 801 -38.21 44.29 1.72
C ASP A 801 -37.16 43.76 0.68
N ASN A 802 -37.03 42.44 0.52
CA ASN A 802 -36.00 41.74 -0.31
C ASN A 802 -35.80 42.35 -1.72
N ASP A 803 -36.87 42.76 -2.39
CA ASP A 803 -36.87 43.39 -3.73
C ASP A 803 -36.01 44.67 -3.84
N VAL A 804 -35.71 45.31 -2.72
CA VAL A 804 -34.92 46.55 -2.63
C VAL A 804 -33.76 46.44 -1.64
N ASP A 805 -33.57 45.27 -1.05
CA ASP A 805 -32.49 44.95 -0.14
C ASP A 805 -31.22 44.64 -0.95
N ASN A 806 -30.08 45.17 -0.51
CA ASN A 806 -28.77 44.84 -1.06
C ASN A 806 -28.03 43.74 -0.27
N CYS A 807 -28.61 43.24 0.82
CA CYS A 807 -28.28 42.01 1.51
C CYS A 807 -29.57 41.28 1.93
N PRO A 808 -30.35 40.69 1.01
CA PRO A 808 -31.65 40.09 1.32
C PRO A 808 -31.61 39.04 2.44
N GLU A 809 -30.49 38.32 2.56
CA GLU A 809 -30.29 37.23 3.53
C GLU A 809 -29.45 37.67 4.75
N THR A 810 -29.03 38.94 4.87
CA THR A 810 -28.12 39.38 5.95
C THR A 810 -28.47 40.74 6.53
N TYR A 811 -28.90 40.74 7.80
CA TYR A 811 -29.40 41.91 8.54
C TYR A 811 -28.58 43.18 8.32
N ASN A 812 -29.08 44.12 7.51
CA ASN A 812 -28.33 45.33 7.18
C ASN A 812 -29.12 46.67 7.07
N PRO A 813 -29.91 47.12 8.08
CA PRO A 813 -30.97 48.13 7.89
C PRO A 813 -30.53 49.51 7.37
N GLY A 814 -29.21 49.75 7.35
CA GLY A 814 -28.56 50.91 6.78
C GLY A 814 -28.35 50.88 5.26
N GLN A 815 -28.41 49.71 4.60
CA GLN A 815 -28.26 49.49 3.15
C GLN A 815 -27.02 50.23 2.63
N ALA A 816 -25.90 50.04 3.34
CA ALA A 816 -24.63 50.63 2.97
C ALA A 816 -24.01 49.80 1.83
N ASP A 817 -23.41 50.47 0.87
CA ASP A 817 -22.82 49.89 -0.36
C ASP A 817 -21.68 50.85 -0.75
N GLY A 818 -20.47 50.46 -0.36
CA GLY A 818 -19.27 51.29 -0.29
C GLY A 818 -18.70 51.60 -1.67
N ASP A 819 -18.76 50.62 -2.56
CA ASP A 819 -18.12 50.61 -3.86
C ASP A 819 -19.13 50.72 -5.04
N GLY A 820 -20.42 50.48 -4.77
CA GLY A 820 -21.55 50.68 -5.67
C GLY A 820 -21.86 49.48 -6.55
N ASP A 821 -21.53 48.26 -6.12
CA ASP A 821 -21.61 47.04 -6.92
C ASP A 821 -23.02 46.41 -6.96
N GLY A 822 -23.80 46.66 -5.92
CA GLY A 822 -25.17 46.18 -5.76
C GLY A 822 -25.35 45.26 -4.56
N VAL A 823 -24.26 44.83 -3.92
CA VAL A 823 -24.19 44.07 -2.68
C VAL A 823 -23.93 45.05 -1.52
N GLY A 824 -24.40 44.74 -0.32
CA GLY A 824 -24.25 45.64 0.83
C GLY A 824 -23.00 45.36 1.66
N ASP A 825 -22.39 46.40 2.23
CA ASP A 825 -21.12 46.37 3.00
C ASP A 825 -20.99 45.23 4.05
N VAL A 826 -22.10 44.61 4.48
CA VAL A 826 -22.10 43.53 5.49
C VAL A 826 -22.19 42.12 4.91
N CYS A 827 -22.69 41.98 3.68
CA CYS A 827 -22.74 40.73 2.91
C CYS A 827 -21.84 40.81 1.66
N ASP A 828 -21.00 41.84 1.60
CA ASP A 828 -20.05 42.09 0.53
C ASP A 828 -18.69 41.54 0.96
N ASN A 829 -18.28 40.42 0.39
CA ASN A 829 -16.97 39.79 0.62
C ASN A 829 -15.81 40.66 0.10
N CYS A 830 -16.09 41.73 -0.66
CA CYS A 830 -15.15 42.78 -1.06
C CYS A 830 -15.71 44.20 -0.93
N VAL A 831 -16.05 44.61 0.30
CA VAL A 831 -16.60 45.93 0.73
C VAL A 831 -16.04 47.20 0.02
N SER A 832 -14.84 47.16 -0.55
CA SER A 832 -14.19 48.30 -1.20
C SER A 832 -14.00 48.17 -2.72
N ASP A 833 -14.19 46.99 -3.29
CA ASP A 833 -13.77 46.62 -4.63
C ASP A 833 -14.91 45.93 -5.40
N TYR A 834 -15.40 46.62 -6.44
CA TYR A 834 -16.61 46.28 -7.20
C TYR A 834 -16.64 44.82 -7.69
N ASN A 835 -17.44 43.96 -7.06
CA ASN A 835 -17.60 42.53 -7.40
C ASN A 835 -19.05 42.01 -7.23
N PRO A 836 -20.00 42.38 -8.11
CA PRO A 836 -21.42 42.06 -7.94
C PRO A 836 -21.78 40.56 -7.97
N ASN A 837 -20.82 39.70 -8.34
CA ASN A 837 -20.97 38.25 -8.36
C ASN A 837 -20.51 37.58 -7.06
N GLN A 838 -19.79 38.30 -6.17
CA GLN A 838 -19.34 37.79 -4.87
C GLN A 838 -18.63 36.44 -5.00
N ALA A 839 -17.75 36.32 -6.01
CA ALA A 839 -16.90 35.15 -6.14
C ALA A 839 -15.96 35.08 -4.93
N ASP A 840 -15.76 33.87 -4.43
CA ASP A 840 -15.04 33.48 -3.22
C ASP A 840 -14.66 32.02 -3.42
N ARG A 841 -13.56 31.78 -4.14
CA ARG A 841 -13.28 30.46 -4.70
C ARG A 841 -12.86 29.46 -3.62
N ASP A 842 -12.07 29.89 -2.65
CA ASP A 842 -11.67 29.10 -1.49
C ASP A 842 -12.69 29.08 -0.35
N HIS A 843 -13.74 29.92 -0.43
CA HIS A 843 -14.81 30.04 0.55
C HIS A 843 -14.31 30.50 1.94
N ASP A 844 -13.25 31.30 1.99
CA ASP A 844 -12.68 31.82 3.23
C ASP A 844 -13.45 33.05 3.78
N GLY A 845 -14.32 33.63 2.94
CA GLY A 845 -15.16 34.78 3.24
C GLY A 845 -14.59 36.13 2.77
N VAL A 846 -13.45 36.13 2.08
CA VAL A 846 -12.88 37.25 1.33
C VAL A 846 -13.10 36.97 -0.16
N GLY A 847 -13.57 37.96 -0.92
CA GLY A 847 -13.81 37.72 -2.35
C GLY A 847 -12.56 37.83 -3.21
N ASP A 848 -12.50 37.08 -4.31
CA ASP A 848 -11.38 37.08 -5.28
C ASP A 848 -11.00 38.49 -5.78
N ALA A 849 -11.96 39.43 -5.78
CA ALA A 849 -11.69 40.80 -6.24
C ALA A 849 -10.79 41.62 -5.28
N CYS A 850 -10.63 41.15 -4.04
CA CYS A 850 -9.90 41.81 -2.97
C CYS A 850 -9.08 40.86 -2.10
N ASP A 851 -9.07 39.56 -2.42
CA ASP A 851 -8.05 38.64 -1.95
C ASP A 851 -6.71 38.89 -2.64
N ALA A 852 -5.66 38.30 -2.08
CA ALA A 852 -4.32 38.27 -2.64
C ALA A 852 -3.81 36.83 -2.84
N ASP A 853 -4.67 35.84 -2.57
CA ASP A 853 -4.47 34.39 -2.63
C ASP A 853 -5.87 33.77 -2.85
N ASP A 854 -6.38 33.81 -4.09
CA ASP A 854 -7.81 33.54 -4.36
C ASP A 854 -8.21 32.04 -4.19
N ASP A 855 -7.27 31.11 -3.98
CA ASP A 855 -7.55 29.68 -3.75
C ASP A 855 -6.97 29.10 -2.45
N ASN A 856 -6.31 29.94 -1.64
CA ASN A 856 -5.77 29.63 -0.31
C ASN A 856 -4.77 28.45 -0.28
N ASP A 857 -3.99 28.27 -1.34
CA ASP A 857 -2.90 27.29 -1.36
C ASP A 857 -1.64 27.75 -0.60
N GLY A 858 -1.58 29.04 -0.24
CA GLY A 858 -0.51 29.67 0.53
C GLY A 858 0.49 30.45 -0.34
N ILE A 859 0.29 30.53 -1.65
CA ILE A 859 1.04 31.33 -2.61
C ILE A 859 0.19 32.54 -3.03
N LEU A 860 0.77 33.74 -3.03
CA LEU A 860 0.00 34.95 -3.38
C LEU A 860 -0.18 35.04 -4.91
N ASP A 861 -1.34 35.49 -5.43
CA ASP A 861 -1.67 35.61 -6.87
C ASP A 861 -0.60 36.28 -7.75
N VAL A 862 0.25 37.11 -7.14
CA VAL A 862 1.32 37.86 -7.83
C VAL A 862 2.57 37.03 -8.10
N ASP A 863 2.75 35.97 -7.32
CA ASP A 863 3.84 35.01 -7.36
C ASP A 863 3.32 33.58 -7.66
N ASP A 864 1.99 33.41 -7.77
CA ASP A 864 1.27 32.19 -8.09
C ASP A 864 1.08 32.02 -9.61
N ASN A 865 1.42 30.84 -10.13
CA ASN A 865 1.22 30.50 -11.53
C ASN A 865 -0.19 29.96 -11.84
N CYS A 866 -0.97 29.60 -10.82
CA CYS A 866 -2.40 29.32 -10.88
C CYS A 866 -3.23 30.03 -9.80
N PRO A 867 -3.38 31.37 -9.89
CA PRO A 867 -4.08 32.17 -8.88
C PRO A 867 -5.56 31.84 -8.63
N GLU A 868 -6.11 30.88 -9.36
CA GLU A 868 -7.53 30.50 -9.28
C GLU A 868 -7.70 28.99 -9.10
N THR A 869 -6.62 28.22 -8.87
CA THR A 869 -6.67 26.76 -8.71
C THR A 869 -5.58 26.29 -7.74
N TYR A 870 -5.99 25.79 -6.57
CA TYR A 870 -5.11 25.33 -5.50
C TYR A 870 -3.95 24.46 -6.02
N ASN A 871 -2.70 24.95 -5.94
CA ASN A 871 -1.53 24.24 -6.46
C ASN A 871 -0.21 24.64 -5.73
N PRO A 872 -0.05 24.27 -4.45
CA PRO A 872 1.05 24.76 -3.61
C PRO A 872 2.45 24.36 -4.10
N ASP A 873 2.55 23.37 -5.00
CA ASP A 873 3.79 22.90 -5.61
C ASP A 873 4.29 23.78 -6.76
N GLN A 874 3.41 24.62 -7.33
CA GLN A 874 3.74 25.64 -8.33
C GLN A 874 4.52 25.08 -9.52
N THR A 875 4.16 23.85 -9.92
CA THR A 875 4.74 23.20 -11.10
C THR A 875 4.30 23.95 -12.35
N ASP A 876 5.21 24.04 -13.31
CA ASP A 876 5.13 24.84 -14.54
C ASP A 876 6.06 24.15 -15.53
N THR A 877 5.55 23.04 -16.08
CA THR A 877 6.30 22.04 -16.82
C THR A 877 6.93 22.63 -18.08
N ASP A 878 6.21 23.51 -18.77
CA ASP A 878 6.69 24.20 -19.96
C ASP A 878 7.40 25.56 -19.72
N SER A 879 7.33 26.09 -18.49
CA SER A 879 7.88 27.38 -18.08
C SER A 879 7.31 28.60 -18.84
N ASP A 880 6.05 28.54 -19.26
CA ASP A 880 5.34 29.63 -19.92
C ASP A 880 4.81 30.68 -18.92
N GLY A 881 4.67 30.26 -17.65
CA GLY A 881 4.28 31.05 -16.50
C GLY A 881 2.82 30.92 -16.07
N MET A 882 2.04 30.05 -16.72
CA MET A 882 0.85 29.40 -16.17
C MET A 882 1.31 28.07 -15.52
N GLY A 883 0.68 27.63 -14.44
CA GLY A 883 1.09 26.42 -13.72
C GLY A 883 0.28 25.20 -14.13
N ASP A 884 0.81 24.01 -13.91
CA ASP A 884 0.20 22.77 -14.39
C ASP A 884 -1.26 22.57 -13.90
N ALA A 885 -1.59 23.08 -12.71
CA ALA A 885 -2.96 22.94 -12.18
C ALA A 885 -4.03 23.77 -12.92
N CYS A 886 -3.62 24.73 -13.74
CA CYS A 886 -4.51 25.67 -14.43
C CYS A 886 -4.07 25.97 -15.85
N ASP A 887 -2.94 25.42 -16.27
CA ASP A 887 -2.60 25.28 -17.66
C ASP A 887 -3.50 24.19 -18.23
N PRO A 888 -4.18 24.47 -19.34
CA PRO A 888 -4.86 23.43 -20.06
C PRO A 888 -3.93 22.63 -20.98
N ASP A 889 -2.62 22.92 -21.03
CA ASP A 889 -1.56 22.32 -21.87
C ASP A 889 -0.22 22.42 -21.13
N ASP A 890 -0.05 21.62 -20.07
CA ASP A 890 1.03 21.71 -19.07
C ASP A 890 2.46 21.68 -19.67
N ASP A 891 2.67 21.02 -20.80
CA ASP A 891 3.96 20.87 -21.46
C ASP A 891 4.12 21.71 -22.75
N ASN A 892 3.09 22.48 -23.13
CA ASN A 892 3.00 23.35 -24.31
C ASN A 892 3.33 22.63 -25.63
N ASP A 893 3.08 21.33 -25.69
CA ASP A 893 3.27 20.53 -26.88
C ASP A 893 2.21 20.88 -27.97
N GLY A 894 1.13 21.55 -27.54
CA GLY A 894 0.01 22.00 -28.36
C GLY A 894 -1.23 21.12 -28.31
N VAL A 895 -1.25 20.14 -27.41
CA VAL A 895 -2.34 19.26 -27.00
C VAL A 895 -2.78 19.69 -25.61
N LEU A 896 -4.08 19.66 -25.36
CA LEU A 896 -4.58 20.11 -24.06
C LEU A 896 -4.68 18.90 -23.12
N ASP A 897 -4.31 19.07 -21.84
CA ASP A 897 -4.39 18.03 -20.81
C ASP A 897 -5.80 17.45 -20.67
N ASP A 898 -6.82 18.33 -20.74
CA ASP A 898 -8.24 17.98 -20.91
C ASP A 898 -8.73 18.52 -22.26
N GLY A 899 -8.26 17.93 -23.34
CA GLY A 899 -8.53 18.43 -24.68
C GLY A 899 -9.94 18.19 -25.17
N ASP A 900 -10.71 17.34 -24.51
CA ASP A 900 -12.13 17.16 -24.78
C ASP A 900 -13.06 18.03 -23.90
N HIS A 901 -12.50 18.64 -22.85
CA HIS A 901 -13.10 19.59 -21.90
C HIS A 901 -14.24 18.99 -21.06
N ASN A 902 -14.12 17.72 -20.67
CA ASN A 902 -15.11 17.05 -19.83
C ASN A 902 -14.81 17.21 -18.32
N GLY A 903 -13.63 17.70 -17.96
CA GLY A 903 -13.17 17.96 -16.60
C GLY A 903 -12.42 16.83 -15.92
N VAL A 904 -12.05 15.77 -16.64
CA VAL A 904 -11.29 14.62 -16.13
C VAL A 904 -10.08 14.38 -17.04
N ILE A 905 -8.86 14.62 -16.56
CA ILE A 905 -7.63 14.46 -17.36
C ILE A 905 -7.27 12.96 -17.47
N GLY A 906 -6.93 12.52 -18.68
CA GLY A 906 -6.51 11.15 -19.00
C GLY A 906 -7.69 10.19 -19.17
N ASP A 907 -8.91 10.71 -19.26
CA ASP A 907 -10.13 9.96 -19.51
C ASP A 907 -10.52 9.98 -20.98
N ASN A 908 -9.65 10.48 -21.85
CA ASN A 908 -9.67 10.26 -23.28
C ASN A 908 -8.28 10.56 -23.84
N PRO A 909 -7.23 9.83 -23.43
CA PRO A 909 -5.87 10.19 -23.78
C PRO A 909 -5.68 10.10 -25.28
N CYS A 910 -5.05 11.12 -25.84
CA CYS A 910 -4.67 11.20 -27.22
C CYS A 910 -3.75 10.03 -27.51
N THR A 911 -4.05 9.20 -28.50
CA THR A 911 -3.19 8.06 -28.83
C THR A 911 -2.92 8.08 -30.33
N GLY A 912 -1.69 7.75 -30.70
CA GLY A 912 -1.29 7.66 -32.10
C GLY A 912 -1.40 8.97 -32.88
N GLY A 913 -0.91 10.09 -32.34
CA GLY A 913 -0.84 11.35 -33.09
C GLY A 913 -2.04 12.27 -32.96
N GLN A 914 -3.05 11.91 -32.17
CA GLN A 914 -4.19 12.78 -31.91
C GLN A 914 -3.76 13.96 -31.04
N THR A 915 -4.35 15.15 -31.23
CA THR A 915 -3.92 16.39 -30.55
C THR A 915 -5.10 17.31 -30.19
N ALA A 916 -6.35 16.85 -30.32
CA ALA A 916 -7.54 17.68 -30.13
C ALA A 916 -8.81 16.88 -29.87
N ASN A 917 -9.59 17.29 -28.86
CA ASN A 917 -10.75 16.54 -28.32
C ASN A 917 -10.36 15.16 -27.77
N CYS A 918 -9.14 15.09 -27.27
CA CYS A 918 -8.54 14.03 -26.48
C CYS A 918 -7.58 14.74 -25.53
N ASP A 919 -7.35 14.10 -24.39
CA ASP A 919 -6.49 14.54 -23.31
C ASP A 919 -5.06 14.27 -23.66
N ASP A 920 -4.14 15.07 -23.14
CA ASP A 920 -2.74 14.74 -23.28
C ASP A 920 -2.45 13.36 -22.63
N ASN A 921 -1.85 12.45 -23.39
CA ASN A 921 -1.45 11.13 -22.91
C ASN A 921 -0.10 11.15 -22.19
N CYS A 922 0.63 12.26 -22.28
CA CYS A 922 1.73 12.64 -21.40
C CYS A 922 1.65 14.12 -20.99
N PRO A 923 0.66 14.51 -20.15
CA PRO A 923 0.40 15.91 -19.78
C PRO A 923 1.64 16.69 -19.33
N LEU A 924 2.61 16.00 -18.72
CA LEU A 924 3.79 16.64 -18.15
C LEU A 924 5.07 16.48 -19.02
N VAL A 925 4.98 15.96 -20.24
CA VAL A 925 6.16 15.59 -21.05
C VAL A 925 5.94 15.84 -22.53
N ASP A 926 6.44 17.00 -23.01
CA ASP A 926 6.30 17.48 -24.40
C ASP A 926 6.35 16.35 -25.44
N ASN A 927 5.17 15.90 -25.83
CA ASN A 927 4.98 14.84 -26.81
C ASN A 927 3.85 15.22 -27.78
N PRO A 928 4.10 16.21 -28.66
CA PRO A 928 3.08 16.76 -29.57
C PRO A 928 2.47 15.73 -30.52
N ASP A 929 3.09 14.55 -30.59
CA ASP A 929 2.70 13.42 -31.40
C ASP A 929 1.93 12.35 -30.63
N GLN A 930 1.72 12.52 -29.32
CA GLN A 930 0.84 11.75 -28.45
C GLN A 930 0.96 10.25 -28.76
N ALA A 931 2.20 9.81 -28.98
CA ALA A 931 2.50 8.45 -29.40
C ALA A 931 2.17 7.53 -28.22
N ASP A 932 1.46 6.43 -28.46
CA ASP A 932 1.13 5.42 -27.46
C ASP A 932 1.14 4.08 -28.20
N SER A 933 2.30 3.44 -28.20
CA SER A 933 2.60 2.25 -28.99
C SER A 933 1.93 1.01 -28.45
N ASP A 934 1.60 0.98 -27.16
CA ASP A 934 0.98 -0.17 -26.51
C ASP A 934 -0.54 -0.01 -26.33
N GLY A 935 -1.04 1.21 -26.52
CA GLY A 935 -2.45 1.59 -26.62
C GLY A 935 -3.17 1.58 -25.28
N ASN A 936 -2.44 1.76 -24.17
CA ASN A 936 -3.02 1.74 -22.84
C ASN A 936 -3.51 3.11 -22.35
N GLY A 937 -3.32 4.16 -23.15
CA GLY A 937 -3.73 5.52 -22.84
C GLY A 937 -2.67 6.36 -22.13
N VAL A 938 -1.45 5.85 -21.98
CA VAL A 938 -0.28 6.61 -21.53
C VAL A 938 0.66 6.73 -22.72
N GLY A 939 1.14 7.94 -23.00
CA GLY A 939 2.00 8.13 -24.16
C GLY A 939 3.39 7.53 -23.97
N ASP A 940 3.96 6.99 -25.04
CA ASP A 940 5.32 6.43 -25.13
C ASP A 940 6.40 7.32 -24.50
N ALA A 941 6.18 8.64 -24.51
CA ALA A 941 7.09 9.63 -23.93
C ALA A 941 7.13 9.60 -22.38
N CYS A 942 6.02 9.23 -21.74
CA CYS A 942 5.84 9.17 -20.29
C CYS A 942 5.51 7.76 -19.77
N GLU A 943 5.34 6.81 -20.68
CA GLU A 943 5.07 5.42 -20.38
C GLU A 943 6.36 4.71 -19.94
N SER A 944 6.42 4.32 -18.65
CA SER A 944 7.53 3.52 -18.15
C SER A 944 7.37 2.07 -18.62
N SER A 945 7.84 1.78 -19.84
CA SER A 945 7.79 0.50 -20.53
C SER A 945 8.01 -0.76 -19.63
N THR A 946 6.98 -1.58 -19.46
CA THR A 946 7.09 -2.95 -18.93
C THR A 946 6.87 -3.99 -20.03
N CYS A 947 7.75 -4.03 -21.04
CA CYS A 947 7.92 -5.22 -21.87
C CYS A 947 9.37 -5.39 -22.34
N CYS A 948 10.08 -6.35 -21.74
CA CYS A 948 11.45 -6.70 -22.11
C CYS A 948 11.53 -7.24 -23.55
N ILE A 949 11.98 -6.39 -24.50
CA ILE A 949 12.56 -6.85 -25.78
C ILE A 949 14.04 -7.19 -25.53
N PRO A 950 14.57 -8.33 -26.02
CA PRO A 950 15.99 -8.64 -25.85
C PRO A 950 16.82 -7.79 -26.84
N PRO A 951 17.96 -7.20 -26.44
CA PRO A 951 18.88 -6.66 -27.43
C PRO A 951 19.55 -7.81 -28.16
N SER A 952 19.34 -7.88 -29.48
CA SER A 952 20.26 -8.53 -30.38
C SER A 952 21.19 -7.49 -31.00
N VAL A 953 22.33 -7.28 -30.32
CA VAL A 953 23.69 -6.95 -30.81
C VAL A 953 23.95 -5.76 -31.76
N GLY A 954 24.84 -4.86 -31.30
CA GLY A 954 25.67 -3.92 -32.08
C GLY A 954 25.61 -2.50 -31.48
N ASP A 955 26.56 -2.10 -30.61
CA ASP A 955 27.76 -1.28 -30.94
C ASP A 955 27.40 0.22 -31.07
N LEU A 956 28.12 1.23 -30.59
CA LEU A 956 29.31 1.41 -29.76
C LEU A 956 29.19 2.82 -29.15
N ASP A 957 30.14 3.11 -28.28
CA ASP A 957 30.60 4.44 -27.92
C ASP A 957 30.61 5.50 -29.06
N GLN A 958 30.45 6.77 -28.67
CA GLN A 958 31.24 7.96 -29.03
C GLN A 958 30.42 9.22 -28.70
N GLY A 959 30.84 10.19 -27.88
CA GLY A 959 32.09 10.40 -27.18
C GLY A 959 32.12 11.82 -26.57
N GLY A 960 33.09 12.06 -25.69
CA GLY A 960 33.80 13.35 -25.59
C GLY A 960 33.01 14.63 -25.30
N GLY A 961 32.69 14.88 -24.02
CA GLY A 961 32.42 16.22 -23.47
C GLY A 961 33.22 16.47 -22.18
N PRO A 962 33.81 17.66 -21.95
CA PRO A 962 34.63 17.94 -20.78
C PRO A 962 33.81 18.25 -19.51
N LEU A 963 34.11 17.51 -18.43
CA LEU A 963 33.84 17.71 -16.99
C LEU A 963 32.88 18.84 -16.56
N GLY A 964 31.75 18.45 -15.96
CA GLY A 964 30.98 19.26 -15.01
C GLY A 964 29.61 18.71 -14.60
N PHE A 965 29.58 17.85 -13.56
CA PHE A 965 28.47 17.48 -12.68
C PHE A 965 27.13 16.97 -13.27
N ASN A 966 26.79 15.70 -13.06
CA ASN A 966 25.63 15.33 -12.24
C ASN A 966 25.99 14.09 -11.37
N TYR A 967 25.53 14.13 -10.13
CA TYR A 967 25.38 13.03 -9.19
C TYR A 967 24.27 13.56 -8.28
N ASP A 968 23.04 13.11 -8.49
CA ASP A 968 21.94 13.27 -7.56
C ASP A 968 21.41 11.89 -7.17
N GLY A 969 21.16 11.75 -5.87
CA GLY A 969 20.91 10.47 -5.21
C GLY A 969 19.48 10.00 -5.35
N ALA A 970 19.02 9.75 -6.57
CA ALA A 970 17.72 9.12 -6.80
C ALA A 970 17.71 7.62 -6.44
N ASP A 971 18.89 6.97 -6.50
CA ASP A 971 18.95 5.49 -6.45
C ASP A 971 18.84 4.87 -5.05
N LEU A 972 19.05 5.65 -3.98
CA LEU A 972 19.03 5.12 -2.62
C LEU A 972 17.63 5.19 -1.97
N SER A 973 16.82 6.18 -2.34
CA SER A 973 15.45 6.37 -1.81
C SER A 973 14.47 5.34 -2.41
N LEU A 974 14.67 4.93 -3.66
CA LEU A 974 13.87 3.89 -4.32
C LEU A 974 14.13 2.48 -3.74
N MET A 975 15.35 2.21 -3.28
CA MET A 975 15.69 0.91 -2.65
C MET A 975 15.14 0.75 -1.23
N ILE A 976 14.93 1.84 -0.48
CA ILE A 976 14.40 1.79 0.90
C ILE A 976 12.87 1.61 0.89
N ASN A 977 12.17 2.27 -0.04
CA ASN A 977 10.70 2.16 -0.16
C ASN A 977 10.22 0.77 -0.63
N GLY A 978 11.05 0.00 -1.35
CA GLY A 978 10.74 -1.39 -1.73
C GLY A 978 10.85 -2.42 -0.60
N LEU A 979 11.40 -2.06 0.56
CA LEU A 979 11.66 -3.00 1.66
C LEU A 979 10.54 -3.11 2.70
N PHE A 980 9.51 -2.24 2.67
CA PHE A 980 8.53 -2.11 3.76
C PHE A 980 7.03 -1.97 3.37
N ILE A 981 6.53 -2.68 2.33
CA ILE A 981 5.07 -2.70 2.04
C ILE A 981 4.45 -4.11 2.02
N ASP A 982 3.35 -4.18 2.78
CA ASP A 982 2.20 -5.11 2.92
C ASP A 982 2.27 -6.58 2.43
N PRO A 983 2.08 -7.58 3.31
CA PRO A 983 1.99 -9.00 2.95
C PRO A 983 0.73 -9.47 2.19
N LEU A 984 -0.24 -8.61 1.84
CA LEU A 984 -1.45 -9.00 1.08
C LEU A 984 -1.33 -8.89 -0.45
N ASN A 985 -0.42 -8.08 -1.01
CA ASN A 985 -0.35 -7.79 -2.47
C ASN A 985 1.03 -8.06 -3.11
N GLY A 986 1.69 -9.17 -2.76
CA GLY A 986 3.09 -9.42 -3.10
C GLY A 986 3.53 -9.09 -4.55
N TRP A 987 4.69 -8.44 -4.68
CA TRP A 987 5.64 -8.38 -5.81
C TRP A 987 5.12 -8.22 -7.25
N ASN A 988 3.99 -7.56 -7.46
CA ASN A 988 3.66 -7.02 -8.78
C ASN A 988 4.10 -5.55 -8.82
N GLY A 989 5.27 -5.25 -9.40
CA GLY A 989 5.65 -3.86 -9.70
C GLY A 989 7.09 -3.39 -9.49
N ILE A 990 8.11 -4.27 -9.49
CA ILE A 990 9.52 -3.80 -9.47
C ILE A 990 10.26 -4.35 -10.69
N CYS A 991 10.58 -3.47 -11.65
CA CYS A 991 11.60 -3.66 -12.66
C CYS A 991 12.83 -2.81 -12.29
N LEU A 992 14.01 -3.43 -12.37
CA LEU A 992 15.31 -2.76 -12.15
C LEU A 992 15.86 -2.34 -13.51
N ASP A 993 15.70 -1.08 -13.88
CA ASP A 993 16.42 -0.49 -15.01
C ASP A 993 17.75 0.08 -14.53
N GLU A 994 18.71 -0.83 -14.36
CA GLU A 994 20.15 -0.69 -14.59
C GLU A 994 20.87 -1.84 -13.86
N ALA A 995 21.07 -2.95 -14.56
CA ALA A 995 22.05 -3.95 -14.18
C ALA A 995 22.59 -4.63 -15.43
N ASP A 996 23.35 -3.87 -16.22
CA ASP A 996 24.08 -4.42 -17.35
C ASP A 996 25.32 -5.19 -16.83
N VAL A 997 25.11 -6.46 -16.45
CA VAL A 997 26.21 -7.35 -16.03
C VAL A 997 26.90 -7.89 -17.29
N ASP A 998 27.92 -7.18 -17.74
CA ASP A 998 28.79 -7.59 -18.85
C ASP A 998 29.65 -8.83 -18.50
N PHE A 999 29.45 -9.94 -19.22
CA PHE A 999 30.30 -11.14 -19.19
C PHE A 999 31.20 -11.30 -20.44
N SER A 1000 31.36 -10.27 -21.27
CA SER A 1000 32.02 -10.35 -22.57
C SER A 1000 33.55 -10.45 -22.52
N SER A 1001 34.17 -10.28 -21.35
CA SER A 1001 35.63 -10.39 -21.25
C SER A 1001 36.14 -11.83 -21.49
N THR A 1002 37.08 -11.97 -22.43
CA THR A 1002 37.78 -13.24 -22.65
C THR A 1002 38.62 -13.62 -21.44
N ARG A 1003 38.48 -14.85 -20.95
CA ARG A 1003 39.20 -15.34 -19.77
C ARG A 1003 40.64 -15.76 -20.10
N PRO A 1004 41.66 -15.38 -19.29
CA PRO A 1004 41.56 -14.65 -18.01
C PRO A 1004 41.72 -13.12 -18.17
N VAL A 1005 40.99 -12.37 -17.34
CA VAL A 1005 41.02 -10.90 -17.23
C VAL A 1005 42.25 -10.45 -16.44
N THR A 1006 42.90 -9.37 -16.87
CA THR A 1006 44.21 -8.89 -16.37
C THR A 1006 44.16 -7.59 -15.56
N ASP A 1007 42.99 -7.01 -15.33
CA ASP A 1007 42.82 -5.78 -14.55
C ASP A 1007 41.82 -6.02 -13.38
N PRO A 1008 42.26 -5.89 -12.11
CA PRO A 1008 41.44 -6.16 -10.94
C PRO A 1008 40.59 -4.97 -10.43
N MET A 1009 40.63 -3.77 -11.05
CA MET A 1009 39.86 -2.59 -10.59
C MET A 1009 38.49 -2.39 -11.28
N LYS A 1010 37.95 -3.41 -11.96
CA LYS A 1010 36.62 -3.36 -12.60
C LYS A 1010 35.55 -4.22 -11.94
N VAL A 1011 35.65 -4.47 -10.64
CA VAL A 1011 34.57 -5.07 -9.83
C VAL A 1011 34.54 -4.33 -8.50
N ASP A 1012 33.52 -3.51 -8.29
CA ASP A 1012 33.24 -2.92 -6.98
C ASP A 1012 32.13 -3.71 -6.24
N GLY A 1013 31.91 -3.32 -4.99
CA GLY A 1013 31.28 -4.14 -3.95
C GLY A 1013 29.79 -4.43 -4.09
N ALA A 1014 29.11 -3.98 -5.15
CA ALA A 1014 27.69 -4.23 -5.35
C ALA A 1014 27.40 -5.66 -5.86
N ASP A 1015 28.31 -6.25 -6.62
CA ASP A 1015 28.08 -7.52 -7.33
C ASP A 1015 28.19 -8.79 -6.49
N LEU A 1016 28.78 -8.72 -5.30
CA LEU A 1016 29.03 -9.90 -4.47
C LEU A 1016 27.91 -10.20 -3.47
N SER A 1017 27.09 -9.20 -3.15
CA SER A 1017 26.00 -9.29 -2.17
C SER A 1017 24.74 -9.93 -2.78
N ILE A 1018 24.46 -9.62 -4.05
CA ILE A 1018 23.29 -10.13 -4.79
C ILE A 1018 23.45 -11.63 -5.15
N LEU A 1019 24.68 -12.10 -5.42
CA LEU A 1019 24.95 -13.50 -5.79
C LEU A 1019 24.85 -14.47 -4.59
N ILE A 1020 24.97 -13.98 -3.36
CA ILE A 1020 24.96 -14.81 -2.15
C ILE A 1020 23.54 -15.03 -1.62
N ASP A 1021 22.64 -14.06 -1.78
CA ASP A 1021 21.26 -14.14 -1.27
C ASP A 1021 20.28 -14.85 -2.21
N ALA A 1022 20.49 -14.80 -3.53
CA ALA A 1022 19.68 -15.54 -4.51
C ALA A 1022 19.83 -17.08 -4.40
N LEU A 1023 20.84 -17.58 -3.66
CA LEU A 1023 21.23 -19.00 -3.66
C LEU A 1023 20.79 -19.82 -2.43
N PHE A 1024 20.16 -19.24 -1.39
CA PHE A 1024 20.01 -19.94 -0.10
C PHE A 1024 18.64 -19.98 0.60
N ILE A 1025 17.52 -19.56 0.00
CA ILE A 1025 16.19 -19.75 0.60
C ILE A 1025 15.23 -20.56 -0.31
N ASN A 1026 15.05 -21.83 0.08
CA ASN A 1026 13.98 -22.77 -0.30
C ASN A 1026 14.02 -23.49 -1.69
N PRO A 1027 14.37 -24.80 -1.75
CA PRO A 1027 14.69 -25.50 -3.01
C PRO A 1027 13.54 -26.29 -3.66
N LEU A 1028 12.30 -25.78 -3.75
CA LEU A 1028 11.17 -26.61 -4.26
C LEU A 1028 10.21 -26.03 -5.32
N HIS A 1029 10.41 -24.83 -5.88
CA HIS A 1029 9.62 -24.36 -7.03
C HIS A 1029 10.47 -24.27 -8.30
N PHE A 1030 9.96 -24.84 -9.39
CA PHE A 1030 10.50 -24.68 -10.75
C PHE A 1030 9.42 -24.00 -11.60
N LEU A 1031 9.81 -22.98 -12.35
CA LEU A 1031 8.95 -22.24 -13.28
C LEU A 1031 8.57 -23.11 -14.50
N PRO A 1032 7.32 -23.04 -15.01
CA PRO A 1032 6.94 -23.59 -16.31
C PRO A 1032 7.47 -22.74 -17.47
N ASP A 1033 7.52 -23.32 -18.67
CA ASP A 1033 7.87 -22.59 -19.90
C ASP A 1033 6.77 -21.57 -20.24
N CYS A 1034 7.08 -20.51 -21.02
CA CYS A 1034 6.15 -19.43 -21.41
C CYS A 1034 4.94 -19.90 -22.26
N ASP A 1035 4.84 -21.20 -22.58
CA ASP A 1035 3.68 -21.83 -23.22
C ASP A 1035 2.82 -22.67 -22.24
N GLY A 1036 3.11 -22.59 -20.94
CA GLY A 1036 2.42 -23.31 -19.87
C GLY A 1036 2.83 -24.78 -19.72
N THR A 1037 3.90 -25.26 -20.37
CA THR A 1037 4.35 -26.64 -20.21
C THR A 1037 5.40 -26.83 -19.09
N PRO A 1038 5.43 -27.99 -18.40
CA PRO A 1038 6.40 -28.22 -17.34
C PRO A 1038 7.81 -28.51 -17.89
N ASN A 1039 8.82 -27.76 -17.42
CA ASN A 1039 10.24 -27.93 -17.76
C ASN A 1039 10.90 -29.19 -17.14
N TRP A 1040 10.24 -30.36 -17.20
CA TRP A 1040 10.92 -31.62 -16.89
C TRP A 1040 10.27 -32.88 -17.50
N THR A 1041 11.09 -33.74 -18.11
CA THR A 1041 10.80 -35.18 -18.28
C THR A 1041 12.04 -36.05 -17.98
N PRO A 1042 11.90 -37.34 -17.60
CA PRO A 1042 12.94 -38.15 -16.93
C PRO A 1042 14.22 -38.48 -17.70
#